data_AF-A0A351C5J3-F1
#
_entry.id   AF-A0A351C5J3-F1
#
_cell.length_a   1.000
_cell.length_b   1.000
_cell.length_c   1.000
_cell.angle_alpha   90.00
_cell.angle_beta   90.00
_cell.angle_gamma   90.00
#
_symmetry.space_group_name_H-M   'P 1'
#
loop_
_entity.id
_entity.type
_entity.pdbx_description
1 polymer ?
#
loop_
_entity_poly.entity_id
_entity_poly.type
_entity_poly.pdbx_seq_one_letter_code
_entity_poly.pdbx_strand_id
1 'polypeptide(L)'
;MNRTFFTIAGLLAASCTVHALDIYVSPVGNDSQTGTKTQPVASITAARDLLRDSGKLGTEPCEVILGAGVYRLSEPVTFTPADSGSEAYPVTYRAVDGADVVFTGAQTITSEWDLWQDGIYRTQVGEMDAIDQLIVNGSRQILARYPDLGAGYVLKPNQKHVGGKAGNAPYDGCTPDAWDASKAKEWGDPTGAFMHGMHGGLWGSQHYRVLCKDAKGKLLFEGGWQNNRHRSAHRSYRMIENIFEELDAPGEWYHDAKGGWLYYQPAKGVDMASAEFEAVLQLKHLIEFYGAHKEPVATMDITGGGNGLKVTRVKNYETTEAVKHIRLQGISFRGTARTFMDTIEPLLRSDWSIYRGAAVHLRGTEAIAIEGCDFEELGGNAVLVDSYNRGTVVRGNLFRENGASDLVFVGSFAAVRDPAFSFGAAARPLDEIDTEVGPKSEDYPADSLVEDNLMMLCGRFEKQATGVNLSMASRITVRHNTISHTPRAAINVCDGTWGGHVIEWNDCFETVLETHDHGAFNSWGRDRIWHSAMPAGPNELNENGKSLISFYVDKYPESPFWDAYQTTIMRHNRMHCDHGWDIDLDDGSSNYEIYSNLCLGGGLKTREGYKRIVTNNVVMGGYTCNVPYPKPTADVFDRNVVAGKTIYSASNPTLWGGVRDYTFAHNPAAKKTEPAVALQKQTLDDAHSLYGNARFVAPGVGDFTVKADSPALKVGFKNFPMTGFGVTSQHLKAQAETPPFRMPERFATNVYAAPRDAKVLGSTIRSLSSLADVSATGMQETIGTYLVDVPTGSQLSEYGFKSGDVVLLLDRTSTAGARDFSRNIGKLRPGKHTVKVWRGQEAVTFEFDK
;
A
#
# COMPACT_ATOMS: atom_id res chain seq x y z
N MET A 1 -53.13 -10.59 36.41
CA MET A 1 -53.03 -10.98 34.99
C MET A 1 -51.70 -11.70 34.81
N ASN A 2 -51.75 -13.03 34.76
CA ASN A 2 -50.58 -13.89 34.56
C ASN A 2 -50.13 -13.81 33.09
N ARG A 3 -48.85 -13.53 32.84
CA ARG A 3 -48.21 -13.79 31.55
C ARG A 3 -47.00 -14.68 31.79
N THR A 4 -47.18 -15.93 31.42
CA THR A 4 -46.20 -17.02 31.45
C THR A 4 -45.10 -16.74 30.43
N PHE A 5 -43.84 -16.73 30.87
CA PHE A 5 -42.67 -16.78 29.99
C PHE A 5 -42.46 -18.23 29.56
N PHE A 6 -42.50 -18.51 28.26
CA PHE A 6 -42.00 -19.75 27.68
C PHE A 6 -40.53 -19.55 27.31
N THR A 7 -39.63 -20.23 28.03
CA THR A 7 -38.22 -20.38 27.66
C THR A 7 -38.13 -21.52 26.65
N ILE A 8 -37.86 -21.20 25.38
CA ILE A 8 -37.50 -22.22 24.37
C ILE A 8 -36.00 -22.46 24.53
N ALA A 9 -35.64 -23.60 25.11
CA ALA A 9 -34.29 -24.16 25.05
C ALA A 9 -34.10 -24.76 23.65
N GLY A 10 -33.34 -24.07 22.80
CA GLY A 10 -32.91 -24.63 21.52
C GLY A 10 -31.82 -25.68 21.76
N LEU A 11 -32.14 -26.96 21.49
CA LEU A 11 -31.13 -27.99 21.30
C LEU A 11 -30.28 -27.60 20.08
N LEU A 12 -28.98 -27.32 20.28
CA LEU A 12 -27.99 -27.44 19.21
C LEU A 12 -27.87 -28.92 18.86
N ALA A 13 -28.61 -29.37 17.86
CA ALA A 13 -28.29 -30.59 17.14
C ALA A 13 -27.07 -30.27 16.26
N ALA A 14 -25.90 -30.79 16.63
CA ALA A 14 -24.77 -30.86 15.72
C ALA A 14 -25.18 -31.75 14.54
N SER A 15 -25.58 -31.13 13.42
CA SER A 15 -25.83 -31.82 12.17
C SER A 15 -24.50 -32.37 11.67
N CYS A 16 -24.25 -33.66 11.94
CA CYS A 16 -23.14 -34.40 11.35
C CYS A 16 -23.43 -34.52 9.85
N THR A 17 -22.84 -33.67 9.03
CA THR A 17 -22.88 -33.84 7.58
C THR A 17 -22.13 -35.12 7.24
N VAL A 18 -22.84 -36.11 6.70
CA VAL A 18 -22.21 -37.32 6.16
C VAL A 18 -21.70 -36.95 4.77
N HIS A 19 -20.38 -36.95 4.60
CA HIS A 19 -19.75 -36.68 3.32
C HIS A 19 -19.75 -37.94 2.45
N ALA A 20 -19.95 -37.76 1.15
CA ALA A 20 -20.03 -38.87 0.21
C ALA A 20 -18.65 -39.38 -0.23
N LEU A 21 -17.61 -38.55 -0.07
CA LEU A 21 -16.22 -38.93 -0.29
C LEU A 21 -15.28 -38.07 0.57
N ASP A 22 -14.57 -38.71 1.48
CA ASP A 22 -13.47 -38.12 2.25
C ASP A 22 -12.14 -38.66 1.71
N ILE A 23 -11.24 -37.76 1.34
CA ILE A 23 -9.87 -38.10 0.95
C ILE A 23 -8.90 -37.62 2.01
N TYR A 24 -8.17 -38.56 2.62
CA TYR A 24 -7.17 -38.29 3.64
C TYR A 24 -5.79 -38.15 3.00
N VAL A 25 -5.09 -37.10 3.39
CA VAL A 25 -3.72 -36.80 2.93
C VAL A 25 -2.79 -36.76 4.14
N SER A 26 -1.60 -37.31 4.01
CA SER A 26 -0.58 -37.30 5.06
C SER A 26 0.82 -37.19 4.44
N PRO A 27 1.78 -36.43 5.00
CA PRO A 27 3.13 -36.34 4.45
C PRO A 27 3.88 -37.69 4.41
N VAL A 28 3.44 -38.68 5.20
CA VAL A 28 3.96 -40.06 5.19
C VAL A 28 3.06 -41.05 4.44
N GLY A 29 2.06 -40.54 3.70
CA GLY A 29 1.17 -41.31 2.85
C GLY A 29 1.84 -41.78 1.55
N ASN A 30 1.03 -42.22 0.59
CA ASN A 30 1.53 -42.65 -0.71
C ASN A 30 0.49 -42.36 -1.81
N ASP A 31 0.88 -41.63 -2.86
CA ASP A 31 -0.02 -41.18 -3.93
C ASP A 31 -0.59 -42.30 -4.82
N SER A 32 -0.11 -43.53 -4.69
CA SER A 32 -0.74 -44.72 -5.30
C SER A 32 -1.88 -45.31 -4.48
N GLN A 33 -2.16 -44.77 -3.29
CA GLN A 33 -3.21 -45.25 -2.39
C GLN A 33 -4.58 -44.67 -2.74
N THR A 34 -5.61 -45.25 -2.13
CA THR A 34 -7.02 -44.92 -2.39
C THR A 34 -7.50 -43.64 -1.69
N GLY A 35 -6.68 -43.02 -0.83
CA GLY A 35 -7.04 -41.82 -0.10
C GLY A 35 -7.95 -42.07 1.11
N THR A 36 -8.11 -43.31 1.57
CA THR A 36 -8.87 -43.61 2.79
C THR A 36 -8.09 -43.25 4.04
N LYS A 37 -8.75 -43.12 5.20
CA LYS A 37 -8.08 -42.82 6.49
C LYS A 37 -6.93 -43.78 6.83
N THR A 38 -7.03 -45.05 6.44
CA THR A 38 -5.99 -46.07 6.65
C THR A 38 -5.00 -46.18 5.50
N GLN A 39 -5.30 -45.59 4.35
CA GLN A 39 -4.47 -45.56 3.14
C GLN A 39 -4.46 -44.14 2.55
N PRO A 40 -3.92 -43.15 3.28
CA PRO A 40 -3.91 -41.77 2.83
C PRO A 40 -2.96 -41.59 1.64
N VAL A 41 -3.29 -40.66 0.76
CA VAL A 41 -2.35 -40.18 -0.27
C VAL A 41 -1.31 -39.25 0.36
N ALA A 42 -0.18 -39.06 -0.32
CA ALA A 42 0.92 -38.22 0.18
C ALA A 42 0.70 -36.73 -0.11
N SER A 43 0.13 -36.41 -1.28
CA SER A 43 0.03 -35.05 -1.80
C SER A 43 -1.41 -34.58 -1.98
N ILE A 44 -1.59 -33.26 -1.86
CA ILE A 44 -2.85 -32.58 -2.22
C ILE A 44 -3.15 -32.72 -3.71
N THR A 45 -2.13 -32.80 -4.56
CA THR A 45 -2.28 -33.04 -6.01
C THR A 45 -2.96 -34.36 -6.28
N ALA A 46 -2.48 -35.45 -5.65
CA ALA A 46 -3.13 -36.76 -5.76
C ALA A 46 -4.55 -36.75 -5.19
N ALA A 47 -4.80 -36.04 -4.08
CA ALA A 47 -6.13 -35.90 -3.52
C ALA A 47 -7.11 -35.17 -4.46
N ARG A 48 -6.68 -34.05 -5.06
CA ARG A 48 -7.42 -33.31 -6.08
C ARG A 48 -7.76 -34.21 -7.26
N ASP A 49 -6.79 -34.96 -7.77
CA ASP A 49 -6.98 -35.82 -8.94
C ASP A 49 -7.94 -36.99 -8.65
N LEU A 50 -7.85 -37.61 -7.46
CA LEU A 50 -8.83 -38.61 -7.02
C LEU A 50 -10.25 -38.04 -6.90
N LEU A 51 -10.41 -36.82 -6.39
CA LEU A 51 -11.72 -36.15 -6.35
C LEU A 51 -12.24 -35.85 -7.76
N ARG A 52 -11.38 -35.36 -8.65
CA ARG A 52 -11.73 -35.06 -10.05
C ARG A 52 -12.22 -36.31 -10.77
N ASP A 53 -11.53 -37.43 -10.59
CA ASP A 53 -11.86 -38.71 -11.23
C ASP A 53 -13.08 -39.40 -10.61
N SER A 54 -13.53 -38.96 -9.42
CA SER A 54 -14.67 -39.58 -8.71
C SER A 54 -16.03 -39.33 -9.36
N GLY A 55 -16.17 -38.26 -10.15
CA GLY A 55 -17.45 -37.81 -10.71
C GLY A 55 -18.44 -37.21 -9.70
N LYS A 56 -18.02 -36.98 -8.44
CA LYS A 56 -18.88 -36.48 -7.35
C LYS A 56 -18.84 -34.97 -7.12
N LEU A 57 -17.86 -34.29 -7.71
CA LEU A 57 -17.67 -32.84 -7.55
C LEU A 57 -18.94 -32.08 -7.97
N GLY A 58 -19.40 -31.19 -7.10
CA GLY A 58 -20.59 -30.36 -7.31
C GLY A 58 -21.94 -31.09 -7.24
N THR A 59 -21.97 -32.41 -7.10
CA THR A 59 -23.21 -33.22 -7.03
C THR A 59 -23.42 -33.90 -5.68
N GLU A 60 -22.34 -34.17 -4.94
CA GLU A 60 -22.36 -34.76 -3.60
C GLU A 60 -21.33 -34.06 -2.67
N PRO A 61 -21.48 -34.10 -1.34
CA PRO A 61 -20.51 -33.49 -0.43
C PRO A 61 -19.15 -34.21 -0.50
N CYS A 62 -18.09 -33.46 -0.80
CA CYS A 62 -16.71 -33.97 -0.92
C CYS A 62 -15.75 -33.17 -0.02
N GLU A 63 -14.80 -33.86 0.61
CA GLU A 63 -13.80 -33.24 1.49
C GLU A 63 -12.42 -33.88 1.32
N VAL A 64 -11.38 -33.04 1.41
CA VAL A 64 -9.98 -33.44 1.57
C VAL A 64 -9.51 -33.05 2.97
N ILE A 65 -9.04 -34.05 3.72
CA ILE A 65 -8.64 -33.95 5.12
C ILE A 65 -7.12 -34.08 5.20
N LEU A 66 -6.45 -32.98 5.53
CA LEU A 66 -4.99 -32.87 5.63
C LEU A 66 -4.54 -33.22 7.04
N GLY A 67 -3.77 -34.30 7.18
CA GLY A 67 -3.12 -34.67 8.43
C GLY A 67 -1.95 -33.74 8.78
N ALA A 68 -1.55 -33.74 10.05
CA ALA A 68 -0.46 -32.88 10.53
C ALA A 68 0.86 -33.14 9.77
N GLY A 69 1.59 -32.06 9.52
CA GLY A 69 2.96 -32.07 9.03
C GLY A 69 3.23 -31.10 7.88
N VAL A 70 4.44 -31.20 7.33
CA VAL A 70 4.96 -30.29 6.31
C VAL A 70 4.85 -30.91 4.93
N TYR A 71 4.10 -30.25 4.05
CA TYR A 71 3.89 -30.58 2.65
C TYR A 71 4.80 -29.70 1.78
N ARG A 72 5.91 -30.27 1.31
CA ARG A 72 6.90 -29.55 0.49
C ARG A 72 6.53 -29.64 -0.98
N LEU A 73 6.39 -28.49 -1.62
CA LEU A 73 5.98 -28.34 -3.01
C LEU A 73 7.19 -27.94 -3.86
N SER A 74 7.43 -28.69 -4.94
CA SER A 74 8.40 -28.31 -5.98
C SER A 74 7.75 -27.52 -7.13
N GLU A 75 6.42 -27.56 -7.22
CA GLU A 75 5.60 -26.88 -8.20
C GLU A 75 4.25 -26.48 -7.58
N PRO A 76 3.53 -25.48 -8.12
CA PRO A 76 2.24 -25.08 -7.60
C PRO A 76 1.18 -26.17 -7.78
N VAL A 77 0.21 -26.22 -6.87
CA VAL A 77 -0.98 -27.06 -7.00
C VAL A 77 -2.06 -26.27 -7.71
N THR A 78 -2.33 -26.61 -8.97
CA THR A 78 -3.31 -25.89 -9.79
C THR A 78 -4.70 -26.53 -9.75
N PHE A 79 -5.71 -25.74 -9.41
CA PHE A 79 -7.13 -26.05 -9.55
C PHE A 79 -7.70 -25.40 -10.80
N THR A 80 -8.55 -26.13 -11.49
CA THR A 80 -9.18 -25.76 -12.77
C THR A 80 -10.70 -25.89 -12.67
N PRO A 81 -11.49 -25.48 -13.68
CA PRO A 81 -12.94 -25.66 -13.63
C PRO A 81 -13.39 -27.10 -13.34
N ALA A 82 -12.60 -28.11 -13.74
CA ALA A 82 -12.86 -29.52 -13.46
C ALA A 82 -12.82 -29.89 -11.96
N ASP A 83 -12.31 -29.00 -11.10
CA ASP A 83 -12.20 -29.20 -9.65
C ASP A 83 -13.34 -28.51 -8.87
N SER A 84 -14.27 -27.87 -9.58
CA SER A 84 -15.29 -27.02 -8.98
C SER A 84 -16.33 -27.80 -8.20
N GLY A 85 -16.75 -27.24 -7.06
CA GLY A 85 -17.96 -27.63 -6.36
C GLY A 85 -19.21 -26.94 -6.91
N SER A 86 -20.29 -27.01 -6.14
CA SER A 86 -21.51 -26.23 -6.35
C SER A 86 -21.90 -25.49 -5.06
N GLU A 87 -22.83 -24.55 -5.13
CA GLU A 87 -23.35 -23.86 -3.94
C GLU A 87 -23.91 -24.85 -2.90
N ALA A 88 -24.59 -25.91 -3.35
CA ALA A 88 -25.12 -26.95 -2.48
C ALA A 88 -24.03 -27.90 -1.96
N TYR A 89 -22.99 -28.15 -2.77
CA TYR A 89 -21.93 -29.11 -2.49
C TYR A 89 -20.55 -28.50 -2.79
N PRO A 90 -20.04 -27.61 -1.92
CA PRO A 90 -18.70 -27.06 -2.06
C PRO A 90 -17.65 -28.13 -1.77
N VAL A 91 -16.45 -27.96 -2.34
CA VAL A 91 -15.31 -28.83 -2.07
C VAL A 91 -14.46 -28.20 -0.97
N THR A 92 -14.20 -28.93 0.11
CA THR A 92 -13.42 -28.41 1.23
C THR A 92 -12.08 -29.12 1.31
N TYR A 93 -10.99 -28.34 1.32
CA TYR A 93 -9.63 -28.79 1.66
C TYR A 93 -9.30 -28.20 3.02
N ARG A 94 -9.21 -29.05 4.05
CA ARG A 94 -8.99 -28.56 5.42
C ARG A 94 -7.96 -29.35 6.18
N ALA A 95 -7.29 -28.68 7.09
CA ALA A 95 -6.56 -29.36 8.15
C ALA A 95 -7.52 -30.16 9.05
N VAL A 96 -7.01 -31.26 9.60
CA VAL A 96 -7.63 -31.89 10.78
C VAL A 96 -7.67 -30.86 11.92
N ASP A 97 -8.77 -30.79 12.66
CA ASP A 97 -8.96 -29.81 13.73
C ASP A 97 -7.78 -29.83 14.73
N GLY A 98 -7.11 -28.69 14.89
CA GLY A 98 -5.95 -28.52 15.77
C GLY A 98 -4.63 -29.12 15.25
N ALA A 99 -4.60 -29.67 14.04
CA ALA A 99 -3.37 -30.13 13.40
C ALA A 99 -2.61 -28.95 12.78
N ASP A 100 -1.28 -28.99 12.90
CA ASP A 100 -0.38 -28.08 12.19
C ASP A 100 -0.11 -28.62 10.78
N VAL A 101 -0.62 -27.93 9.77
CA VAL A 101 -0.51 -28.31 8.34
C VAL A 101 0.18 -27.17 7.61
N VAL A 102 1.42 -27.42 7.18
CA VAL A 102 2.25 -26.39 6.53
C VAL A 102 2.49 -26.76 5.08
N PHE A 103 2.11 -25.88 4.16
CA PHE A 103 2.47 -25.95 2.74
C PHE A 103 3.64 -25.01 2.51
N THR A 104 4.72 -25.53 1.92
CA THR A 104 5.91 -24.73 1.68
C THR A 104 6.63 -25.06 0.39
N GLY A 105 7.24 -24.04 -0.23
CA GLY A 105 8.17 -24.22 -1.35
C GLY A 105 9.60 -24.53 -0.89
N ALA A 106 9.87 -24.52 0.42
CA ALA A 106 11.18 -24.82 0.97
C ALA A 106 11.52 -26.31 0.86
N GLN A 107 12.78 -26.60 0.51
CA GLN A 107 13.33 -27.94 0.40
C GLN A 107 14.37 -28.18 1.50
N THR A 108 14.41 -29.38 2.08
CA THR A 108 15.37 -29.70 3.14
C THR A 108 16.80 -29.81 2.57
N ILE A 109 17.75 -29.18 3.25
CA ILE A 109 19.18 -29.37 2.99
C ILE A 109 19.67 -30.51 3.90
N THR A 110 20.10 -31.61 3.28
CA THR A 110 20.51 -32.84 4.00
C THR A 110 22.02 -33.07 4.01
N SER A 111 22.79 -32.21 3.32
CA SER A 111 24.24 -32.28 3.29
C SER A 111 24.84 -31.86 4.64
N GLU A 112 25.98 -32.45 4.98
CA GLU A 112 26.66 -32.18 6.25
C GLU A 112 27.27 -30.78 6.27
N TRP A 113 27.25 -30.13 7.43
CA TRP A 113 27.82 -28.81 7.66
C TRP A 113 29.13 -28.92 8.42
N ASP A 114 30.18 -28.32 7.87
CA ASP A 114 31.49 -28.24 8.50
C ASP A 114 31.83 -26.80 8.87
N LEU A 115 32.53 -26.63 10.00
CA LEU A 115 33.12 -25.34 10.35
C LEU A 115 34.18 -24.98 9.31
N TRP A 116 34.00 -23.83 8.65
CA TRP A 116 34.90 -23.35 7.61
C TRP A 116 35.97 -22.40 8.18
N GLN A 117 35.57 -21.22 8.65
CA GLN A 117 36.45 -20.27 9.35
C GLN A 117 35.61 -19.25 10.14
N ASP A 118 36.19 -18.61 11.16
CA ASP A 118 35.61 -17.45 11.88
C ASP A 118 34.17 -17.64 12.38
N GLY A 119 33.78 -18.89 12.69
CA GLY A 119 32.43 -19.23 13.14
C GLY A 119 31.41 -19.45 12.01
N ILE A 120 31.82 -19.29 10.75
CA ILE A 120 31.03 -19.59 9.56
C ILE A 120 31.12 -21.09 9.26
N TYR A 121 29.97 -21.70 9.06
CA TYR A 121 29.83 -23.08 8.60
C TYR A 121 29.53 -23.10 7.11
N ARG A 122 29.85 -24.20 6.44
CA ARG A 122 29.48 -24.41 5.04
C ARG A 122 29.04 -25.83 4.76
N THR A 123 28.27 -25.99 3.70
CA THR A 123 27.87 -27.29 3.17
C THR A 123 27.86 -27.30 1.63
N GLN A 124 28.05 -28.47 1.03
CA GLN A 124 28.02 -28.65 -0.42
C GLN A 124 26.58 -28.95 -0.88
N VAL A 125 25.97 -28.04 -1.62
CA VAL A 125 24.61 -28.18 -2.18
C VAL A 125 24.60 -28.54 -3.66
N GLY A 126 25.77 -28.65 -4.30
CA GLY A 126 25.90 -29.09 -5.69
C GLY A 126 25.38 -28.06 -6.70
N GLU A 127 24.83 -28.52 -7.83
CA GLU A 127 24.24 -27.67 -8.87
C GLU A 127 22.78 -27.30 -8.53
N MET A 128 22.54 -26.85 -7.30
CA MET A 128 21.22 -26.35 -6.90
C MET A 128 20.94 -25.01 -7.60
N ASP A 129 19.68 -24.78 -7.96
CA ASP A 129 19.23 -23.44 -8.36
C ASP A 129 19.62 -22.41 -7.28
N ALA A 130 19.70 -21.14 -7.67
CA ALA A 130 19.99 -20.09 -6.71
C ALA A 130 19.00 -20.17 -5.54
N ILE A 131 19.51 -20.45 -4.34
CA ILE A 131 18.75 -20.37 -3.10
C ILE A 131 18.35 -18.90 -2.92
N ASP A 132 17.06 -18.66 -2.78
CA ASP A 132 16.51 -17.32 -2.58
C ASP A 132 16.42 -16.97 -1.09
N GLN A 133 16.01 -17.93 -0.27
CA GLN A 133 15.92 -17.79 1.19
C GLN A 133 16.43 -19.04 1.88
N LEU A 134 17.19 -18.86 2.96
CA LEU A 134 17.59 -19.91 3.89
C LEU A 134 16.70 -19.83 5.13
N ILE A 135 16.20 -20.98 5.58
CA ILE A 135 15.41 -21.14 6.80
C ILE A 135 16.18 -22.07 7.73
N VAL A 136 16.35 -21.66 8.98
CA VAL A 136 17.03 -22.46 10.01
C VAL A 136 16.12 -22.58 11.22
N ASN A 137 15.80 -23.81 11.62
CA ASN A 137 14.84 -24.12 12.69
C ASN A 137 13.51 -23.36 12.53
N GLY A 138 13.01 -23.28 11.30
CA GLY A 138 11.75 -22.61 10.97
C GLY A 138 11.79 -21.07 10.95
N SER A 139 12.97 -20.44 11.07
CA SER A 139 13.13 -18.98 10.95
C SER A 139 13.97 -18.60 9.73
N ARG A 140 13.45 -17.68 8.91
CA ARG A 140 14.18 -17.08 7.79
C ARG A 140 15.46 -16.36 8.24
N GLN A 141 16.58 -16.68 7.59
CA GLN A 141 17.91 -16.10 7.83
C GLN A 141 18.22 -14.94 6.88
N ILE A 142 19.22 -14.14 7.24
CA ILE A 142 19.54 -12.88 6.57
C ILE A 142 20.51 -13.16 5.42
N LEU A 143 20.18 -12.76 4.19
CA LEU A 143 21.15 -12.82 3.11
C LEU A 143 22.25 -11.78 3.39
N ALA A 144 23.52 -12.21 3.37
CA ALA A 144 24.69 -11.39 3.73
C ALA A 144 24.62 -9.99 3.10
N ARG A 145 24.67 -8.94 3.93
CA ARG A 145 24.29 -7.58 3.49
C ARG A 145 25.06 -6.45 4.15
N TYR A 146 25.15 -5.33 3.44
CA TYR A 146 25.67 -4.07 3.94
C TYR A 146 24.62 -2.94 3.89
N PRO A 147 24.39 -2.24 5.02
CA PRO A 147 24.85 -2.58 6.36
C PRO A 147 24.01 -3.74 6.93
N ASP A 148 24.49 -4.31 8.02
CA ASP A 148 23.84 -5.38 8.77
C ASP A 148 22.43 -4.98 9.19
N LEU A 149 21.56 -5.97 9.31
CA LEU A 149 20.22 -5.78 9.86
C LEU A 149 20.28 -5.25 11.31
N GLY A 150 19.45 -4.28 11.63
CA GLY A 150 19.38 -3.64 12.95
C GLY A 150 20.37 -2.48 13.14
N ALA A 151 21.23 -2.19 12.15
CA ALA A 151 22.17 -1.06 12.21
C ALA A 151 21.46 0.32 12.19
N GLY A 152 20.16 0.35 11.82
CA GLY A 152 19.40 1.57 11.65
C GLY A 152 19.93 2.42 10.48
N TYR A 153 19.91 3.75 10.64
CA TYR A 153 20.46 4.67 9.64
C TYR A 153 21.91 5.04 9.97
N VAL A 154 22.85 4.58 9.16
CA VAL A 154 24.30 4.78 9.39
C VAL A 154 24.83 5.93 8.53
N LEU A 155 25.47 6.92 9.18
CA LEU A 155 26.21 8.00 8.51
C LEU A 155 27.71 7.86 8.80
N LYS A 156 28.54 7.77 7.76
CA LYS A 156 30.00 7.80 7.93
C LYS A 156 30.54 9.23 8.12
N PRO A 157 31.71 9.40 8.75
CA PRO A 157 32.35 10.72 8.88
C PRO A 157 32.44 11.45 7.55
N ASN A 158 32.08 12.74 7.54
CA ASN A 158 32.01 13.61 6.36
C ASN A 158 30.91 13.31 5.33
N GLN A 159 30.02 12.36 5.60
CA GLN A 159 28.78 12.21 4.82
C GLN A 159 27.66 13.07 5.43
N LYS A 160 26.81 13.61 4.56
CA LYS A 160 25.61 14.35 4.95
C LYS A 160 24.41 13.54 4.51
N HIS A 161 23.36 13.57 5.33
CA HIS A 161 22.04 13.18 4.86
C HIS A 161 21.62 14.11 3.71
N VAL A 162 21.10 13.53 2.64
CA VAL A 162 20.61 14.28 1.47
C VAL A 162 19.23 13.74 1.08
N GLY A 163 18.26 14.65 0.96
CA GLY A 163 16.88 14.34 0.58
C GLY A 163 15.91 14.33 1.76
N GLY A 164 14.67 13.93 1.47
CA GLY A 164 13.59 13.82 2.46
C GLY A 164 13.87 12.74 3.52
N LYS A 165 13.14 12.82 4.64
CA LYS A 165 13.30 11.87 5.75
C LYS A 165 12.19 10.81 5.73
N ALA A 166 12.57 9.53 5.72
CA ALA A 166 11.64 8.43 5.96
C ALA A 166 11.14 8.46 7.42
N GLY A 167 10.06 7.76 7.72
CA GLY A 167 9.58 7.63 9.10
C GLY A 167 10.60 6.96 10.01
N ASN A 168 10.84 5.68 9.73
CA ASN A 168 11.85 4.80 10.31
C ASN A 168 12.97 4.55 9.28
N ALA A 169 14.09 4.01 9.74
CA ALA A 169 15.17 3.59 8.85
C ALA A 169 14.68 2.43 7.97
N PRO A 170 14.62 2.60 6.63
CA PRO A 170 14.16 1.53 5.75
C PRO A 170 15.08 0.30 5.80
N TYR A 171 14.50 -0.87 5.56
CA TYR A 171 15.18 -2.17 5.58
C TYR A 171 15.85 -2.53 6.92
N ASP A 172 15.49 -1.79 7.98
CA ASP A 172 16.09 -1.83 9.32
C ASP A 172 17.63 -1.72 9.32
N GLY A 173 18.19 -1.07 8.30
CA GLY A 173 19.62 -1.03 8.08
C GLY A 173 19.93 -0.41 6.73
N CYS A 174 20.31 0.86 6.72
CA CYS A 174 20.63 1.54 5.47
C CYS A 174 21.67 2.65 5.66
N THR A 175 22.40 2.93 4.58
CA THR A 175 23.50 3.91 4.54
C THR A 175 23.65 4.51 3.14
N PRO A 176 24.04 5.80 3.01
CA PRO A 176 24.30 6.40 1.70
C PRO A 176 25.38 5.68 0.87
N ASP A 177 26.39 5.10 1.53
CA ASP A 177 27.58 4.53 0.88
C ASP A 177 27.43 3.08 0.41
N ALA A 178 26.27 2.44 0.61
CA ALA A 178 26.06 1.03 0.24
C ALA A 178 26.29 0.76 -1.25
N TRP A 179 26.16 1.78 -2.09
CA TRP A 179 26.31 1.67 -3.55
C TRP A 179 27.55 2.41 -4.07
N ASP A 180 28.40 2.92 -3.18
CA ASP A 180 29.55 3.71 -3.57
C ASP A 180 30.67 2.81 -4.08
N ALA A 181 31.38 3.31 -5.10
CA ALA A 181 32.51 2.60 -5.70
C ALA A 181 33.65 2.36 -4.70
N SER A 182 33.76 3.16 -3.63
CA SER A 182 34.74 2.92 -2.57
C SER A 182 34.41 1.68 -1.76
N LYS A 183 33.13 1.46 -1.40
CA LYS A 183 32.70 0.27 -0.66
C LYS A 183 32.80 -0.96 -1.56
N ALA A 184 32.34 -0.85 -2.81
CA ALA A 184 32.41 -1.96 -3.77
C ALA A 184 33.83 -2.44 -4.17
N LYS A 185 34.88 -1.67 -3.84
CA LYS A 185 36.27 -2.11 -3.99
C LYS A 185 36.68 -3.17 -2.97
N GLU A 186 36.00 -3.23 -1.82
CA GLU A 186 36.27 -4.20 -0.77
C GLU A 186 35.85 -5.63 -1.18
N TRP A 187 34.85 -5.75 -2.06
CA TRP A 187 34.32 -7.04 -2.52
C TRP A 187 35.21 -7.69 -3.58
N GLY A 188 35.19 -9.02 -3.70
CA GLY A 188 35.83 -9.74 -4.81
C GLY A 188 34.98 -9.65 -6.08
N ASP A 189 33.83 -10.33 -6.08
CA ASP A 189 32.86 -10.39 -7.18
C ASP A 189 31.43 -10.13 -6.67
N PRO A 190 30.88 -8.91 -6.83
CA PRO A 190 29.51 -8.60 -6.41
C PRO A 190 28.46 -9.00 -7.45
N THR A 191 28.80 -9.80 -8.47
CA THR A 191 27.86 -10.19 -9.51
C THR A 191 26.70 -11.01 -8.92
N GLY A 192 25.46 -10.60 -9.21
CA GLY A 192 24.27 -11.22 -8.62
C GLY A 192 23.84 -10.61 -7.28
N ALA A 193 24.58 -9.64 -6.74
CA ALA A 193 24.14 -8.85 -5.59
C ALA A 193 22.86 -8.06 -5.89
N PHE A 194 22.03 -7.84 -4.89
CA PHE A 194 20.84 -7.01 -4.99
C PHE A 194 21.07 -5.67 -4.29
N MET A 195 20.83 -4.59 -5.01
CA MET A 195 20.89 -3.22 -4.50
C MET A 195 19.47 -2.76 -4.19
N HIS A 196 19.21 -2.38 -2.94
CA HIS A 196 17.89 -1.92 -2.50
C HIS A 196 17.98 -0.47 -2.06
N GLY A 197 17.09 0.37 -2.58
CA GLY A 197 17.04 1.78 -2.21
C GLY A 197 15.63 2.30 -2.26
N MET A 198 15.30 3.28 -1.42
CA MET A 198 13.98 3.89 -1.49
C MET A 198 13.81 4.69 -2.78
N HIS A 199 12.59 4.80 -3.29
CA HIS A 199 12.24 5.75 -4.34
C HIS A 199 12.70 7.16 -3.95
N GLY A 200 13.12 7.99 -4.92
CA GLY A 200 13.61 9.33 -4.63
C GLY A 200 12.60 10.21 -3.88
N GLY A 201 11.29 9.97 -4.03
CA GLY A 201 10.23 10.63 -3.25
C GLY A 201 9.80 9.89 -1.97
N LEU A 202 10.46 8.77 -1.62
CA LEU A 202 10.09 7.88 -0.51
C LEU A 202 8.71 7.22 -0.66
N TRP A 203 8.26 6.98 -1.90
CA TRP A 203 6.93 6.42 -2.18
C TRP A 203 6.90 4.88 -2.25
N GLY A 204 8.05 4.23 -2.09
CA GLY A 204 8.22 2.79 -2.27
C GLY A 204 9.69 2.43 -2.34
N SER A 205 10.00 1.18 -2.64
CA SER A 205 11.37 0.70 -2.85
C SER A 205 11.71 0.60 -4.35
N GLN A 206 13.00 0.62 -4.64
CA GLN A 206 13.59 0.38 -5.95
C GLN A 206 14.71 -0.63 -5.80
N HIS A 207 14.74 -1.60 -6.71
CA HIS A 207 15.62 -2.74 -6.62
C HIS A 207 16.40 -2.94 -7.91
N TYR A 208 17.67 -3.29 -7.77
CA TYR A 208 18.57 -3.53 -8.89
C TYR A 208 19.39 -4.79 -8.65
N ARG A 209 19.74 -5.48 -9.73
CA ARG A 209 20.66 -6.60 -9.74
C ARG A 209 22.00 -6.15 -10.30
N VAL A 210 23.08 -6.43 -9.57
CA VAL A 210 24.45 -6.15 -10.00
C VAL A 210 24.87 -7.14 -11.09
N LEU A 211 25.30 -6.60 -12.23
CA LEU A 211 25.81 -7.36 -13.37
C LEU A 211 27.32 -7.60 -13.26
N CYS A 212 28.06 -6.59 -12.79
CA CYS A 212 29.48 -6.66 -12.49
C CYS A 212 29.94 -5.33 -11.85
N LYS A 213 31.25 -5.21 -11.58
CA LYS A 213 31.90 -3.94 -11.24
C LYS A 213 33.07 -3.64 -12.17
N ASP A 214 33.36 -2.35 -12.38
CA ASP A 214 34.54 -1.92 -13.13
C ASP A 214 35.81 -1.89 -12.25
N ALA A 215 36.97 -1.64 -12.86
CA ALA A 215 38.26 -1.54 -12.17
C ALA A 215 38.35 -0.40 -11.13
N LYS A 216 37.42 0.57 -11.18
CA LYS A 216 37.30 1.67 -10.20
C LYS A 216 36.30 1.34 -9.10
N GLY A 217 35.70 0.15 -9.10
CA GLY A 217 34.67 -0.28 -8.16
C GLY A 217 33.26 0.20 -8.52
N LYS A 218 33.05 0.86 -9.66
CA LYS A 218 31.71 1.30 -10.05
C LYS A 218 30.86 0.08 -10.41
N LEU A 219 29.71 -0.06 -9.76
CA LEU A 219 28.74 -1.11 -10.05
C LEU A 219 28.02 -0.84 -11.37
N LEU A 220 27.86 -1.88 -12.18
CA LEU A 220 26.96 -1.95 -13.33
C LEU A 220 25.78 -2.83 -12.93
N PHE A 221 24.56 -2.34 -13.15
CA PHE A 221 23.34 -2.99 -12.64
C PHE A 221 22.13 -2.71 -13.53
N GLU A 222 21.15 -3.60 -13.46
CA GLU A 222 19.84 -3.49 -14.11
C GLU A 222 18.72 -3.54 -13.05
N GLY A 223 17.60 -2.85 -13.28
CA GLY A 223 16.54 -2.71 -12.28
C GLY A 223 15.94 -1.31 -12.23
N GLY A 224 15.11 -1.06 -11.22
CA GLY A 224 14.52 0.25 -10.91
C GLY A 224 13.10 0.47 -11.40
N TRP A 225 12.37 -0.60 -11.75
CA TRP A 225 11.02 -0.57 -12.33
C TRP A 225 9.88 -0.81 -11.32
N GLN A 226 10.20 -1.00 -10.03
CA GLN A 226 9.24 -1.37 -8.97
C GLN A 226 8.27 -0.27 -8.53
N ASN A 227 8.34 0.90 -9.16
CA ASN A 227 7.43 2.00 -8.90
C ASN A 227 6.96 2.56 -10.24
N ASN A 228 5.66 2.75 -10.38
CA ASN A 228 5.06 3.24 -11.62
C ASN A 228 5.44 4.72 -11.88
N ARG A 229 5.83 5.45 -10.84
CA ARG A 229 6.35 6.80 -10.96
C ARG A 229 7.87 6.81 -10.99
N HIS A 230 8.43 6.62 -12.17
CA HIS A 230 9.87 6.45 -12.34
C HIS A 230 10.70 7.65 -11.83
N ARG A 231 11.67 7.35 -10.96
CA ARG A 231 12.72 8.27 -10.51
C ARG A 231 13.97 7.49 -10.11
N SER A 232 15.09 8.17 -9.90
CA SER A 232 16.29 7.55 -9.33
C SER A 232 16.09 7.21 -7.85
N ALA A 233 16.74 6.14 -7.40
CA ALA A 233 16.78 5.78 -5.99
C ALA A 233 17.32 6.90 -5.10
N HIS A 234 16.79 6.96 -3.89
CA HIS A 234 17.14 7.90 -2.84
C HIS A 234 18.64 7.83 -2.58
N ARG A 235 19.27 8.98 -2.33
CA ARG A 235 20.73 9.06 -2.14
C ARG A 235 21.19 8.56 -0.78
N SER A 236 20.27 8.48 0.17
CA SER A 236 20.59 8.19 1.56
C SER A 236 20.12 6.82 2.05
N TYR A 237 18.96 6.34 1.60
CA TYR A 237 18.35 5.12 2.14
C TYR A 237 18.61 3.99 1.16
N ARG A 238 19.77 3.35 1.32
CA ARG A 238 20.27 2.28 0.46
C ARG A 238 20.85 1.15 1.31
N MET A 239 20.72 -0.07 0.82
CA MET A 239 21.46 -1.24 1.28
C MET A 239 21.82 -2.10 0.06
N ILE A 240 22.70 -3.06 0.26
CA ILE A 240 23.06 -4.07 -0.75
C ILE A 240 23.21 -5.42 -0.05
N GLU A 241 22.77 -6.49 -0.70
CA GLU A 241 22.82 -7.86 -0.16
C GLU A 241 23.31 -8.87 -1.21
N ASN A 242 23.54 -10.11 -0.76
CA ASN A 242 24.08 -11.22 -1.54
C ASN A 242 25.55 -10.98 -1.94
N ILE A 243 26.37 -10.63 -0.95
CA ILE A 243 27.81 -10.41 -1.11
C ILE A 243 28.55 -11.25 -0.08
N PHE A 244 29.48 -12.08 -0.54
CA PHE A 244 30.22 -13.00 0.34
C PHE A 244 31.04 -12.29 1.42
N GLU A 245 31.69 -11.19 1.08
CA GLU A 245 32.51 -10.43 2.04
C GLU A 245 31.70 -9.67 3.10
N GLU A 246 30.37 -9.57 2.94
CA GLU A 246 29.46 -9.03 3.96
C GLU A 246 28.76 -10.16 4.74
N LEU A 247 29.26 -11.41 4.66
CA LEU A 247 28.89 -12.48 5.58
C LEU A 247 29.74 -12.31 6.86
N ASP A 248 29.32 -11.40 7.73
CA ASP A 248 30.10 -11.00 8.90
C ASP A 248 29.27 -10.86 10.20
N ALA A 249 27.94 -10.95 10.12
CA ALA A 249 27.04 -10.91 11.26
C ALA A 249 26.34 -12.27 11.56
N PRO A 250 26.01 -12.56 12.83
CA PRO A 250 25.24 -13.75 13.18
C PRO A 250 23.87 -13.80 12.48
N GLY A 251 23.54 -14.96 11.91
CA GLY A 251 22.30 -15.19 11.16
C GLY A 251 22.43 -14.89 9.67
N GLU A 252 23.59 -14.44 9.21
CA GLU A 252 23.82 -14.21 7.78
C GLU A 252 24.22 -15.48 7.02
N TRP A 253 23.88 -15.52 5.74
CA TRP A 253 24.25 -16.61 4.84
C TRP A 253 24.58 -16.12 3.43
N TYR A 254 25.30 -16.95 2.67
CA TYR A 254 25.64 -16.70 1.27
C TYR A 254 25.70 -18.01 0.46
N HIS A 255 25.16 -18.01 -0.76
CA HIS A 255 25.22 -19.16 -1.67
C HIS A 255 26.13 -18.88 -2.87
N ASP A 256 27.28 -19.55 -2.91
CA ASP A 256 28.12 -19.62 -4.10
C ASP A 256 27.56 -20.66 -5.08
N ALA A 257 26.58 -20.24 -5.89
CA ALA A 257 25.95 -21.10 -6.88
C ALA A 257 26.92 -21.66 -7.94
N LYS A 258 28.06 -20.98 -8.20
CA LYS A 258 29.06 -21.47 -9.17
C LYS A 258 29.93 -22.59 -8.57
N GLY A 259 30.29 -22.44 -7.30
CA GLY A 259 31.07 -23.44 -6.55
C GLY A 259 30.24 -24.56 -5.92
N GLY A 260 28.91 -24.38 -5.82
CA GLY A 260 27.99 -25.30 -5.16
C GLY A 260 28.09 -25.28 -3.63
N TRP A 261 28.57 -24.17 -3.05
CA TRP A 261 28.77 -24.02 -1.61
C TRP A 261 27.73 -23.07 -1.01
N LEU A 262 27.14 -23.50 0.10
CA LEU A 262 26.30 -22.64 0.95
C LEU A 262 27.05 -22.35 2.25
N TYR A 263 27.13 -21.08 2.62
CA TYR A 263 27.80 -20.59 3.83
C TYR A 263 26.76 -19.98 4.78
N TYR A 264 26.94 -20.20 6.08
CA TYR A 264 26.05 -19.68 7.12
C TYR A 264 26.84 -19.35 8.40
N GLN A 265 26.65 -18.13 8.90
CA GLN A 265 27.12 -17.74 10.23
C GLN A 265 25.98 -17.94 11.23
N PRO A 266 26.08 -18.89 12.18
CA PRO A 266 24.95 -19.25 13.03
C PRO A 266 24.41 -18.08 13.83
N ALA A 267 23.08 -17.89 13.79
CA ALA A 267 22.41 -16.96 14.67
C ALA A 267 22.61 -17.37 16.14
N LYS A 268 22.51 -16.40 17.05
CA LYS A 268 22.68 -16.65 18.49
C LYS A 268 21.69 -17.73 18.96
N GLY A 269 22.23 -18.83 19.50
CA GLY A 269 21.44 -19.94 20.06
C GLY A 269 21.16 -21.08 19.10
N VAL A 270 21.60 -20.99 17.83
CA VAL A 270 21.54 -22.12 16.89
C VAL A 270 22.62 -23.13 17.25
N ASP A 271 22.20 -24.37 17.54
CA ASP A 271 23.09 -25.53 17.66
C ASP A 271 23.22 -26.21 16.30
N MET A 272 24.39 -26.08 15.68
CA MET A 272 24.67 -26.63 14.35
C MET A 272 24.58 -28.16 14.29
N ALA A 273 24.72 -28.86 15.41
CA ALA A 273 24.64 -30.32 15.44
C ALA A 273 23.19 -30.85 15.31
N SER A 274 22.19 -30.02 15.62
CA SER A 274 20.77 -30.39 15.60
C SER A 274 19.90 -29.44 14.80
N ALA A 275 20.50 -28.47 14.11
CA ALA A 275 19.76 -27.48 13.34
C ALA A 275 19.14 -28.10 12.08
N GLU A 276 17.90 -27.73 11.80
CA GLU A 276 17.21 -28.06 10.56
C GLU A 276 17.42 -26.94 9.55
N PHE A 277 17.85 -27.30 8.34
CA PHE A 277 18.14 -26.36 7.26
C PHE A 277 17.19 -26.58 6.09
N GLU A 278 16.57 -25.51 5.63
CA GLU A 278 15.70 -25.53 4.46
C GLU A 278 16.03 -24.36 3.53
N ALA A 279 15.85 -24.58 2.23
CA ALA A 279 16.06 -23.58 1.19
C ALA A 279 14.80 -23.37 0.38
N VAL A 280 14.36 -22.11 0.27
CA VAL A 280 13.42 -21.71 -0.76
C VAL A 280 14.20 -21.46 -2.03
N LEU A 281 13.82 -22.16 -3.09
CA LEU A 281 14.40 -21.98 -4.42
C LEU A 281 13.64 -20.88 -5.17
N GLN A 282 13.02 -21.21 -6.30
CA GLN A 282 12.41 -20.24 -7.22
C GLN A 282 10.88 -20.27 -7.23
N LEU A 283 10.25 -21.11 -6.40
CA LEU A 283 8.80 -21.28 -6.38
C LEU A 283 8.11 -20.08 -5.73
N LYS A 284 7.31 -19.34 -6.51
CA LYS A 284 6.61 -18.13 -6.05
C LYS A 284 5.17 -18.40 -5.61
N HIS A 285 4.54 -19.44 -6.17
CA HIS A 285 3.14 -19.79 -5.95
C HIS A 285 3.07 -21.18 -5.35
N LEU A 286 2.19 -21.40 -4.37
CA LEU A 286 1.95 -22.70 -3.76
C LEU A 286 0.62 -23.28 -4.27
N ILE A 287 -0.42 -22.45 -4.35
CA ILE A 287 -1.75 -22.83 -4.83
C ILE A 287 -2.18 -21.86 -5.93
N GLU A 288 -2.71 -22.41 -7.03
CA GLU A 288 -3.27 -21.64 -8.12
C GLU A 288 -4.71 -22.10 -8.38
N PHE A 289 -5.65 -21.19 -8.54
CA PHE A 289 -6.99 -21.47 -9.04
C PHE A 289 -7.17 -20.72 -10.35
N TYR A 290 -7.08 -21.43 -11.47
CA TYR A 290 -7.10 -20.85 -12.80
C TYR A 290 -8.32 -21.32 -13.57
N GLY A 291 -9.24 -20.37 -13.80
CA GLY A 291 -10.35 -20.55 -14.73
C GLY A 291 -9.87 -20.78 -16.17
N ALA A 292 -10.70 -21.44 -16.96
CA ALA A 292 -10.48 -21.52 -18.39
C ALA A 292 -10.59 -20.11 -19.00
N HIS A 293 -9.77 -19.84 -20.01
CA HIS A 293 -9.64 -18.54 -20.63
C HIS A 293 -9.31 -18.63 -22.12
N LYS A 294 -9.55 -17.55 -22.86
CA LYS A 294 -9.11 -17.38 -24.27
C LYS A 294 -7.77 -16.67 -24.35
N GLU A 295 -7.14 -16.75 -25.55
CA GLU A 295 -5.96 -15.95 -25.96
C GLU A 295 -6.05 -14.50 -25.47
N PRO A 296 -4.91 -13.82 -25.23
CA PRO A 296 -4.91 -12.55 -24.52
C PRO A 296 -5.72 -11.50 -25.28
N VAL A 297 -6.72 -10.94 -24.62
CA VAL A 297 -7.58 -9.88 -25.17
C VAL A 297 -6.88 -8.52 -25.23
N ALA A 298 -5.80 -8.36 -24.47
CA ALA A 298 -4.93 -7.19 -24.55
C ALA A 298 -3.51 -7.52 -24.06
N THR A 299 -2.55 -6.75 -24.56
CA THR A 299 -1.15 -6.81 -24.11
C THR A 299 -0.61 -5.40 -23.86
N MET A 300 0.10 -5.22 -22.76
CA MET A 300 0.83 -4.00 -22.45
C MET A 300 2.33 -4.28 -22.54
N ASP A 301 3.02 -3.57 -23.43
CA ASP A 301 4.47 -3.59 -23.54
C ASP A 301 5.08 -2.48 -22.69
N ILE A 302 5.77 -2.87 -21.62
CA ILE A 302 6.49 -1.99 -20.72
C ILE A 302 7.90 -1.82 -21.28
N THR A 303 8.21 -0.58 -21.68
CA THR A 303 9.51 -0.20 -22.27
C THR A 303 10.19 0.86 -21.41
N GLY A 304 11.52 0.82 -21.32
CA GLY A 304 12.30 1.88 -20.66
C GLY A 304 12.19 1.96 -19.14
N GLY A 305 11.78 0.87 -18.47
CA GLY A 305 11.80 0.78 -17.01
C GLY A 305 13.23 0.59 -16.49
N GLY A 306 13.81 1.62 -15.85
CA GLY A 306 15.13 1.54 -15.24
C GLY A 306 16.29 1.40 -16.24
N ASN A 307 17.41 0.82 -15.82
CA ASN A 307 18.57 0.60 -16.72
C ASN A 307 18.33 -0.52 -17.77
N GLY A 308 17.11 -1.05 -17.89
CA GLY A 308 16.78 -2.23 -18.69
C GLY A 308 16.49 -1.92 -20.16
N LEU A 309 17.16 -2.65 -21.06
CA LEU A 309 16.94 -2.68 -22.52
C LEU A 309 15.82 -3.66 -22.95
N LYS A 310 15.13 -4.30 -21.99
CA LYS A 310 14.17 -5.39 -22.24
C LYS A 310 12.74 -4.88 -22.21
N VAL A 311 11.96 -5.24 -23.23
CA VAL A 311 10.50 -5.06 -23.23
C VAL A 311 9.88 -6.15 -22.36
N THR A 312 9.10 -5.78 -21.37
CA THR A 312 8.28 -6.75 -20.62
C THR A 312 6.83 -6.64 -21.05
N ARG A 313 6.20 -7.78 -21.33
CA ARG A 313 4.82 -7.86 -21.81
C ARG A 313 3.89 -8.38 -20.72
N VAL A 314 2.94 -7.57 -20.30
CA VAL A 314 1.81 -7.99 -19.45
C VAL A 314 0.65 -8.38 -20.37
N LYS A 315 -0.04 -9.48 -20.04
CA LYS A 315 -1.18 -10.00 -20.82
C LYS A 315 -2.42 -10.07 -19.94
N ASN A 316 -3.56 -9.67 -20.50
CA ASN A 316 -4.87 -9.93 -19.88
C ASN A 316 -5.64 -10.95 -20.70
N TYR A 317 -6.45 -11.73 -20.01
CA TYR A 317 -7.23 -12.83 -20.56
C TYR A 317 -8.72 -12.59 -20.32
N GLU A 318 -9.56 -13.15 -21.18
CA GLU A 318 -11.01 -13.25 -20.95
C GLU A 318 -11.29 -14.59 -20.29
N THR A 319 -11.89 -14.57 -19.11
CA THR A 319 -12.29 -15.80 -18.41
C THR A 319 -13.53 -16.38 -19.09
N THR A 320 -13.45 -17.64 -19.53
CA THR A 320 -14.59 -18.34 -20.17
C THR A 320 -15.32 -19.29 -19.24
N GLU A 321 -14.61 -19.83 -18.25
CA GLU A 321 -15.19 -20.73 -17.25
C GLU A 321 -14.43 -20.60 -15.94
N ALA A 322 -15.14 -20.30 -14.86
CA ALA A 322 -14.53 -20.06 -13.56
C ALA A 322 -14.33 -21.34 -12.76
N VAL A 323 -13.29 -21.37 -11.90
CA VAL A 323 -13.18 -22.36 -10.81
C VAL A 323 -14.11 -21.95 -9.68
N LYS A 324 -14.95 -22.87 -9.16
CA LYS A 324 -16.04 -22.50 -8.26
C LYS A 324 -16.11 -23.29 -6.95
N HIS A 325 -16.59 -22.62 -5.90
CA HIS A 325 -17.06 -23.25 -4.66
C HIS A 325 -16.03 -24.17 -3.97
N ILE A 326 -14.78 -23.72 -3.88
CA ILE A 326 -13.71 -24.42 -3.16
C ILE A 326 -13.38 -23.65 -1.88
N ARG A 327 -13.13 -24.37 -0.78
CA ARG A 327 -12.73 -23.81 0.51
C ARG A 327 -11.35 -24.34 0.93
N LEU A 328 -10.47 -23.46 1.33
CA LEU A 328 -9.21 -23.77 2.01
C LEU A 328 -9.36 -23.39 3.49
N GLN A 329 -9.12 -24.34 4.41
CA GLN A 329 -9.35 -24.10 5.83
C GLN A 329 -8.22 -24.61 6.74
N GLY A 330 -7.72 -23.77 7.64
CA GLY A 330 -6.76 -24.19 8.66
C GLY A 330 -5.36 -24.54 8.14
N ILE A 331 -4.96 -24.02 6.97
CA ILE A 331 -3.68 -24.35 6.33
C ILE A 331 -2.69 -23.20 6.53
N SER A 332 -1.45 -23.53 6.87
CA SER A 332 -0.34 -22.58 6.92
C SER A 332 0.44 -22.58 5.59
N PHE A 333 0.73 -21.41 5.05
CA PHE A 333 1.50 -21.20 3.82
C PHE A 333 2.79 -20.44 4.12
N ARG A 334 3.95 -21.02 3.75
CA ARG A 334 5.28 -20.44 4.01
C ARG A 334 6.26 -20.68 2.88
N GLY A 335 7.35 -19.92 2.84
CA GLY A 335 8.52 -20.25 2.01
C GLY A 335 8.25 -20.19 0.50
N THR A 336 7.90 -19.01 -0.01
CA THR A 336 7.88 -18.69 -1.44
C THR A 336 9.03 -17.73 -1.79
N ALA A 337 9.52 -17.80 -3.02
CA ALA A 337 10.62 -16.97 -3.50
C ALA A 337 10.25 -15.48 -3.53
N ARG A 338 11.25 -14.61 -3.36
CA ARG A 338 11.10 -13.16 -3.36
C ARG A 338 10.68 -12.62 -4.73
N THR A 339 9.76 -11.67 -4.73
CA THR A 339 9.12 -11.15 -5.96
C THR A 339 9.54 -9.73 -6.34
N PHE A 340 10.36 -9.06 -5.52
CA PHE A 340 10.68 -7.63 -5.71
C PHE A 340 11.34 -7.30 -7.06
N MET A 341 12.02 -8.24 -7.71
CA MET A 341 12.55 -8.03 -9.06
C MET A 341 11.50 -8.20 -10.18
N ASP A 342 10.39 -8.87 -9.89
CA ASP A 342 9.28 -9.12 -10.82
C ASP A 342 8.12 -8.12 -10.65
N THR A 343 8.20 -7.22 -9.68
CA THR A 343 7.26 -6.10 -9.48
C THR A 343 7.43 -5.08 -10.61
N ILE A 344 6.79 -5.34 -11.74
CA ILE A 344 6.99 -4.59 -12.99
C ILE A 344 5.71 -3.98 -13.51
N GLU A 345 4.55 -4.54 -13.17
CA GLU A 345 3.29 -4.17 -13.80
C GLU A 345 2.76 -2.89 -13.17
N PRO A 346 2.65 -1.78 -13.93
CA PRO A 346 2.08 -0.55 -13.40
C PRO A 346 0.56 -0.69 -13.26
N LEU A 347 0.03 -0.21 -12.12
CA LEU A 347 -1.41 -0.04 -11.94
C LEU A 347 -1.89 1.31 -12.50
N LEU A 348 -3.20 1.47 -12.73
CA LEU A 348 -3.78 2.62 -13.43
C LEU A 348 -3.39 3.97 -12.79
N ARG A 349 -2.47 4.70 -13.42
CA ARG A 349 -1.91 6.03 -13.02
C ARG A 349 -1.53 6.21 -11.55
N SER A 350 -1.65 5.20 -10.69
CA SER A 350 -1.18 5.18 -9.31
C SER A 350 0.35 5.17 -9.29
N ASP A 351 0.94 5.40 -8.14
CA ASP A 351 2.40 5.23 -8.02
C ASP A 351 2.80 3.75 -7.92
N TRP A 352 1.84 2.82 -7.87
CA TRP A 352 2.01 1.40 -7.56
C TRP A 352 2.38 0.56 -8.78
N SER A 353 3.37 -0.30 -8.60
CA SER A 353 3.60 -1.46 -9.47
C SER A 353 3.37 -2.74 -8.68
N ILE A 354 3.01 -3.83 -9.35
CA ILE A 354 2.81 -5.15 -8.73
C ILE A 354 3.59 -6.25 -9.44
N TYR A 355 3.86 -7.32 -8.70
CA TYR A 355 3.99 -8.65 -9.25
C TYR A 355 2.59 -9.29 -9.28
N ARG A 356 2.07 -9.63 -10.46
CA ARG A 356 0.76 -10.30 -10.63
C ARG A 356 0.88 -11.81 -10.36
N GLY A 357 1.13 -12.14 -9.10
CA GLY A 357 1.18 -13.48 -8.54
C GLY A 357 1.29 -13.45 -7.03
N ALA A 358 1.10 -14.60 -6.39
CA ALA A 358 1.10 -14.74 -4.93
C ALA A 358 1.28 -16.21 -4.51
N ALA A 359 1.46 -16.45 -3.21
CA ALA A 359 1.48 -17.81 -2.67
C ALA A 359 0.16 -18.55 -2.94
N VAL A 360 -0.99 -17.86 -2.84
CA VAL A 360 -2.29 -18.33 -3.32
C VAL A 360 -2.81 -17.37 -4.37
N HIS A 361 -2.97 -17.85 -5.61
CA HIS A 361 -3.35 -17.02 -6.75
C HIS A 361 -4.71 -17.46 -7.32
N LEU A 362 -5.68 -16.55 -7.32
CA LEU A 362 -7.03 -16.73 -7.81
C LEU A 362 -7.22 -15.95 -9.12
N ARG A 363 -7.41 -16.63 -10.25
CA ARG A 363 -7.72 -16.01 -11.54
C ARG A 363 -8.91 -16.69 -12.19
N GLY A 364 -9.99 -15.96 -12.45
CA GLY A 364 -11.17 -16.54 -13.07
C GLY A 364 -11.89 -17.49 -12.12
N THR A 365 -12.37 -17.00 -10.97
CA THR A 365 -12.97 -17.86 -9.93
C THR A 365 -14.25 -17.30 -9.34
N GLU A 366 -15.11 -18.18 -8.81
CA GLU A 366 -16.35 -17.81 -8.12
C GLU A 366 -16.46 -18.51 -6.77
N ALA A 367 -16.86 -17.78 -5.72
CA ALA A 367 -17.14 -18.36 -4.40
C ALA A 367 -16.00 -19.22 -3.83
N ILE A 368 -14.75 -18.75 -3.96
CA ILE A 368 -13.59 -19.35 -3.29
C ILE A 368 -13.50 -18.78 -1.87
N ALA A 369 -13.29 -19.65 -0.88
CA ALA A 369 -13.11 -19.24 0.52
C ALA A 369 -11.72 -19.66 1.04
N ILE A 370 -11.04 -18.74 1.71
CA ILE A 370 -9.78 -18.95 2.41
C ILE A 370 -10.04 -18.56 3.87
N GLU A 371 -10.13 -19.56 4.75
CA GLU A 371 -10.65 -19.38 6.11
C GLU A 371 -9.75 -19.97 7.19
N GLY A 372 -9.37 -19.17 8.19
CA GLY A 372 -8.56 -19.67 9.31
C GLY A 372 -7.18 -20.18 8.90
N CYS A 373 -6.62 -19.67 7.80
CA CYS A 373 -5.30 -20.00 7.30
C CYS A 373 -4.24 -19.02 7.82
N ASP A 374 -2.99 -19.45 7.81
CA ASP A 374 -1.84 -18.63 8.20
C ASP A 374 -0.93 -18.39 6.99
N PHE A 375 -0.52 -17.16 6.76
CA PHE A 375 0.38 -16.75 5.67
C PHE A 375 1.59 -16.07 6.27
N GLU A 376 2.70 -16.81 6.35
CA GLU A 376 3.86 -16.38 7.13
C GLU A 376 5.16 -16.48 6.34
N GLU A 377 6.00 -15.47 6.49
CA GLU A 377 7.36 -15.43 5.92
C GLU A 377 7.41 -15.70 4.39
N LEU A 378 6.38 -15.30 3.66
CA LEU A 378 6.34 -15.45 2.20
C LEU A 378 7.27 -14.44 1.51
N GLY A 379 7.80 -14.79 0.34
CA GLY A 379 8.72 -13.93 -0.42
C GLY A 379 8.06 -12.76 -1.15
N GLY A 380 6.75 -12.86 -1.40
CA GLY A 380 5.99 -11.90 -2.18
C GLY A 380 4.60 -11.66 -1.61
N ASN A 381 3.61 -11.51 -2.51
CA ASN A 381 2.22 -11.37 -2.08
C ASN A 381 1.69 -12.68 -1.48
N ALA A 382 0.85 -12.61 -0.45
CA ALA A 382 0.28 -13.81 0.16
C ALA A 382 -0.93 -14.34 -0.63
N VAL A 383 -1.92 -13.49 -0.88
CA VAL A 383 -3.10 -13.82 -1.70
C VAL A 383 -3.29 -12.77 -2.79
N LEU A 384 -3.47 -13.21 -4.04
CA LEU A 384 -3.79 -12.33 -5.16
C LEU A 384 -5.04 -12.81 -5.89
N VAL A 385 -5.97 -11.88 -6.11
CA VAL A 385 -7.25 -12.06 -6.79
C VAL A 385 -7.24 -11.25 -8.08
N ASP A 386 -7.27 -11.94 -9.20
CA ASP A 386 -6.97 -11.44 -10.54
C ASP A 386 -8.15 -11.62 -11.50
N SER A 387 -8.30 -10.67 -12.44
CA SER A 387 -9.23 -10.75 -13.58
C SER A 387 -10.66 -11.00 -13.10
N TYR A 388 -11.45 -11.82 -13.80
CA TYR A 388 -12.78 -12.18 -13.36
C TYR A 388 -12.76 -12.90 -12.00
N ASN A 389 -13.41 -12.31 -10.99
CA ASN A 389 -13.62 -12.97 -9.71
C ASN A 389 -14.92 -12.50 -9.04
N ARG A 390 -15.74 -13.42 -8.53
CA ARG A 390 -16.97 -13.08 -7.80
C ARG A 390 -17.06 -13.83 -6.48
N GLY A 391 -17.39 -13.15 -5.39
CA GLY A 391 -17.71 -13.83 -4.13
C GLY A 391 -16.53 -14.46 -3.42
N THR A 392 -15.29 -14.00 -3.62
CA THR A 392 -14.15 -14.52 -2.84
C THR A 392 -14.28 -14.10 -1.38
N VAL A 393 -14.03 -15.02 -0.46
CA VAL A 393 -14.03 -14.79 0.98
C VAL A 393 -12.64 -15.06 1.53
N VAL A 394 -12.05 -14.06 2.17
CA VAL A 394 -10.80 -14.18 2.94
C VAL A 394 -11.14 -13.83 4.38
N ARG A 395 -11.30 -14.85 5.23
CA ARG A 395 -11.80 -14.66 6.60
C ARG A 395 -10.97 -15.33 7.69
N GLY A 396 -10.74 -14.64 8.80
CA GLY A 396 -10.21 -15.29 10.01
C GLY A 396 -8.76 -15.71 9.86
N ASN A 397 -8.01 -15.13 8.92
CA ASN A 397 -6.64 -15.53 8.61
C ASN A 397 -5.60 -14.69 9.36
N LEU A 398 -4.42 -15.26 9.60
CA LEU A 398 -3.23 -14.54 10.02
C LEU A 398 -2.33 -14.29 8.80
N PHE A 399 -1.89 -13.05 8.63
CA PHE A 399 -0.84 -12.68 7.69
C PHE A 399 0.29 -12.02 8.47
N ARG A 400 1.51 -12.53 8.31
CA ARG A 400 2.63 -12.06 9.10
C ARG A 400 3.97 -12.17 8.38
N GLU A 401 4.73 -11.08 8.37
CA GLU A 401 6.12 -11.06 7.88
C GLU A 401 6.30 -11.42 6.40
N ASN A 402 5.30 -11.12 5.59
CA ASN A 402 5.29 -11.34 4.15
C ASN A 402 6.11 -10.31 3.38
N GLY A 403 6.69 -10.75 2.27
CA GLY A 403 7.65 -10.00 1.47
C GLY A 403 7.08 -8.78 0.77
N ALA A 404 5.82 -8.87 0.33
CA ALA A 404 5.08 -7.81 -0.34
C ALA A 404 3.71 -7.58 0.34
N SER A 405 2.63 -7.39 -0.43
CA SER A 405 1.30 -7.11 0.12
C SER A 405 0.60 -8.40 0.57
N ASP A 406 -0.20 -8.33 1.64
CA ASP A 406 -0.88 -9.54 2.15
C ASP A 406 -2.03 -9.97 1.23
N LEU A 407 -2.88 -9.02 0.81
CA LEU A 407 -4.01 -9.30 -0.06
C LEU A 407 -4.15 -8.27 -1.18
N VAL A 408 -4.16 -8.74 -2.42
CA VAL A 408 -4.25 -7.89 -3.62
C VAL A 408 -5.46 -8.28 -4.46
N PHE A 409 -6.36 -7.34 -4.72
CA PHE A 409 -7.40 -7.44 -5.74
C PHE A 409 -7.00 -6.57 -6.93
N VAL A 410 -6.84 -7.18 -8.09
CA VAL A 410 -6.42 -6.46 -9.31
C VAL A 410 -7.14 -6.98 -10.54
N GLY A 411 -7.94 -6.13 -11.18
CA GLY A 411 -8.61 -6.46 -12.44
C GLY A 411 -7.71 -6.46 -13.67
N SER A 412 -8.34 -6.79 -14.79
CA SER A 412 -7.79 -6.65 -16.13
C SER A 412 -7.80 -5.17 -16.52
N PHE A 413 -6.68 -4.64 -17.01
CA PHE A 413 -6.65 -3.31 -17.60
C PHE A 413 -7.46 -3.24 -18.91
N ALA A 414 -7.74 -4.39 -19.54
CA ALA A 414 -8.63 -4.45 -20.71
C ALA A 414 -10.12 -4.25 -20.35
N ALA A 415 -10.48 -4.45 -19.08
CA ALA A 415 -11.82 -4.16 -18.56
C ALA A 415 -12.03 -2.65 -18.33
N VAL A 416 -10.97 -1.86 -18.36
CA VAL A 416 -10.99 -0.41 -18.13
C VAL A 416 -11.24 0.33 -19.45
N ARG A 417 -12.05 1.38 -19.40
CA ARG A 417 -12.27 2.28 -20.54
C ARG A 417 -11.18 3.35 -20.53
N ASP A 418 -10.54 3.54 -21.69
CA ASP A 418 -9.44 4.49 -21.86
C ASP A 418 -8.35 4.42 -20.77
N PRO A 419 -7.79 3.23 -20.47
CA PRO A 419 -6.79 3.08 -19.42
C PRO A 419 -5.55 3.93 -19.70
N ALA A 420 -5.02 4.52 -18.65
CA ALA A 420 -3.75 5.23 -18.64
C ALA A 420 -2.92 4.72 -17.47
N PHE A 421 -1.60 4.74 -17.63
CA PHE A 421 -0.69 4.10 -16.68
C PHE A 421 0.33 5.07 -16.08
N SER A 422 0.80 6.07 -16.84
CA SER A 422 1.76 7.04 -16.31
C SER A 422 1.09 8.29 -15.74
N PHE A 423 1.73 8.91 -14.75
CA PHE A 423 1.30 10.20 -14.18
C PHE A 423 1.09 11.26 -15.27
N GLY A 424 2.06 11.38 -16.18
CA GLY A 424 2.05 12.35 -17.29
C GLY A 424 1.32 11.88 -18.55
N ALA A 425 0.49 10.84 -18.49
CA ALA A 425 -0.31 10.42 -19.64
C ALA A 425 -1.16 11.59 -20.13
N ALA A 426 -1.09 11.86 -21.44
CA ALA A 426 -1.86 12.92 -22.07
C ALA A 426 -3.37 12.63 -21.95
N ALA A 427 -4.15 13.66 -21.66
CA ALA A 427 -5.59 13.54 -21.71
C ALA A 427 -6.05 13.20 -23.13
N ARG A 428 -7.07 12.36 -23.25
CA ARG A 428 -7.70 12.09 -24.55
C ARG A 428 -8.42 13.34 -25.05
N PRO A 429 -8.56 13.53 -26.37
CA PRO A 429 -9.46 14.54 -26.92
C PRO A 429 -10.91 14.31 -26.46
N LEU A 430 -11.64 15.40 -26.24
CA LEU A 430 -13.00 15.38 -25.67
C LEU A 430 -14.04 14.69 -26.55
N ASP A 431 -13.79 14.62 -27.86
CA ASP A 431 -14.59 13.93 -28.87
C ASP A 431 -14.15 12.48 -29.12
N GLU A 432 -13.05 12.04 -28.50
CA GLU A 432 -12.51 10.68 -28.61
C GLU A 432 -12.61 9.86 -27.32
N ILE A 433 -12.97 10.49 -26.20
CA ILE A 433 -13.11 9.82 -24.91
C ILE A 433 -14.36 8.93 -24.87
N ASP A 434 -14.22 7.72 -24.32
CA ASP A 434 -15.33 6.82 -24.06
C ASP A 434 -16.19 7.37 -22.91
N THR A 435 -17.44 7.71 -23.22
CA THR A 435 -18.39 8.32 -22.28
C THR A 435 -19.26 7.31 -21.54
N GLU A 436 -19.11 6.01 -21.80
CA GLU A 436 -19.90 4.97 -21.13
C GLU A 436 -19.48 4.80 -19.67
N VAL A 437 -20.47 4.64 -18.78
CA VAL A 437 -20.24 4.48 -17.33
C VAL A 437 -19.80 3.05 -17.03
N GLY A 438 -18.81 2.92 -16.14
CA GLY A 438 -18.38 1.64 -15.61
C GLY A 438 -17.44 0.86 -16.53
N PRO A 439 -17.30 -0.45 -16.28
CA PRO A 439 -16.32 -1.30 -16.98
C PRO A 439 -16.70 -1.57 -18.45
N LYS A 440 -15.70 -2.04 -19.21
CA LYS A 440 -15.83 -2.54 -20.58
C LYS A 440 -16.12 -4.04 -20.65
N SER A 441 -15.65 -4.81 -19.67
CA SER A 441 -15.92 -6.24 -19.52
C SER A 441 -16.02 -6.61 -18.04
N GLU A 442 -16.41 -7.85 -17.76
CA GLU A 442 -16.56 -8.36 -16.39
C GLU A 442 -15.25 -8.90 -15.76
N ASP A 443 -14.10 -8.83 -16.47
CA ASP A 443 -12.80 -9.38 -16.05
C ASP A 443 -12.11 -8.52 -14.97
N TYR A 444 -12.81 -8.31 -13.87
CA TYR A 444 -12.32 -7.63 -12.68
C TYR A 444 -12.85 -8.30 -11.41
N PRO A 445 -12.16 -8.21 -10.25
CA PRO A 445 -12.69 -8.75 -9.02
C PRO A 445 -13.86 -7.93 -8.48
N ALA A 446 -14.93 -8.62 -8.06
CA ALA A 446 -16.05 -7.97 -7.44
C ALA A 446 -16.75 -8.81 -6.36
N ASP A 447 -17.60 -8.15 -5.58
CA ASP A 447 -18.54 -8.79 -4.65
C ASP A 447 -17.84 -9.73 -3.66
N SER A 448 -16.67 -9.32 -3.17
CA SER A 448 -15.79 -10.14 -2.32
C SER A 448 -15.69 -9.57 -0.89
N LEU A 449 -15.31 -10.44 0.04
CA LEU A 449 -15.28 -10.15 1.47
C LEU A 449 -13.89 -10.43 2.07
N VAL A 450 -13.33 -9.43 2.74
CA VAL A 450 -12.12 -9.50 3.55
C VAL A 450 -12.51 -9.20 4.98
N GLU A 451 -12.64 -10.25 5.80
CA GLU A 451 -13.23 -10.13 7.13
C GLU A 451 -12.38 -10.76 8.22
N ASP A 452 -12.24 -10.10 9.37
CA ASP A 452 -11.70 -10.75 10.57
C ASP A 452 -10.27 -11.28 10.37
N ASN A 453 -9.41 -10.58 9.62
CA ASN A 453 -8.02 -10.98 9.40
C ASN A 453 -7.06 -10.13 10.25
N LEU A 454 -6.00 -10.75 10.76
CA LEU A 454 -4.88 -10.07 11.41
C LEU A 454 -3.72 -10.00 10.43
N MET A 455 -3.33 -8.78 10.04
CA MET A 455 -2.26 -8.53 9.07
C MET A 455 -1.17 -7.69 9.73
N MET A 456 0.05 -8.21 9.82
CA MET A 456 1.14 -7.51 10.48
C MET A 456 2.45 -7.68 9.70
N LEU A 457 3.24 -6.60 9.63
CA LEU A 457 4.63 -6.69 9.18
C LEU A 457 4.80 -7.14 7.71
N CYS A 458 3.86 -6.79 6.84
CA CYS A 458 3.99 -7.00 5.40
C CYS A 458 5.08 -6.09 4.79
N GLY A 459 5.45 -6.33 3.53
CA GLY A 459 6.47 -5.53 2.84
C GLY A 459 7.88 -5.69 3.41
N ARG A 460 8.26 -6.90 3.82
CA ARG A 460 9.62 -7.18 4.30
C ARG A 460 10.68 -6.87 3.24
N PHE A 461 10.38 -7.12 1.96
CA PHE A 461 11.27 -6.81 0.83
C PHE A 461 10.77 -5.60 0.03
N GLU A 462 9.49 -5.57 -0.31
CA GLU A 462 8.86 -4.49 -1.10
C GLU A 462 8.29 -3.40 -0.18
N LYS A 463 8.68 -2.14 -0.38
CA LYS A 463 8.25 -1.01 0.49
C LYS A 463 7.06 -0.25 -0.07
N GLN A 464 6.61 -0.60 -1.27
CA GLN A 464 5.31 -0.22 -1.79
C GLN A 464 4.33 -1.37 -1.60
N ALA A 465 4.09 -1.72 -0.33
CA ALA A 465 3.28 -2.85 0.10
C ALA A 465 2.26 -2.40 1.14
N THR A 466 1.16 -3.14 1.24
CA THR A 466 0.01 -2.83 2.11
C THR A 466 -0.63 -4.14 2.62
N GLY A 467 -1.47 -4.06 3.65
CA GLY A 467 -2.29 -5.20 4.06
C GLY A 467 -3.29 -5.56 2.97
N VAL A 468 -4.10 -4.59 2.54
CA VAL A 468 -5.07 -4.77 1.43
C VAL A 468 -4.80 -3.76 0.32
N ASN A 469 -4.65 -4.24 -0.91
CA ASN A 469 -4.54 -3.43 -2.12
C ASN A 469 -5.71 -3.69 -3.07
N LEU A 470 -6.40 -2.64 -3.53
CA LEU A 470 -7.52 -2.71 -4.47
C LEU A 470 -7.19 -1.91 -5.72
N SER A 471 -7.37 -2.49 -6.90
CA SER A 471 -7.21 -1.79 -8.19
C SER A 471 -8.09 -2.45 -9.24
N MET A 472 -8.77 -1.68 -10.09
CA MET A 472 -9.65 -2.26 -11.11
C MET A 472 -10.58 -3.31 -10.50
N ALA A 473 -11.25 -2.95 -9.40
CA ALA A 473 -12.06 -3.85 -8.59
C ALA A 473 -13.33 -3.13 -8.13
N SER A 474 -14.35 -3.87 -7.68
CA SER A 474 -15.60 -3.23 -7.25
C SER A 474 -16.29 -3.98 -6.12
N ARG A 475 -17.04 -3.27 -5.27
CA ARG A 475 -17.88 -3.90 -4.23
C ARG A 475 -17.11 -4.88 -3.33
N ILE A 476 -15.85 -4.55 -3.04
CA ILE A 476 -15.03 -5.29 -2.08
C ILE A 476 -15.36 -4.77 -0.67
N THR A 477 -15.81 -5.66 0.20
CA THR A 477 -16.06 -5.34 1.61
C THR A 477 -14.84 -5.71 2.42
N VAL A 478 -14.20 -4.72 3.05
CA VAL A 478 -13.06 -4.90 3.95
C VAL A 478 -13.52 -4.53 5.34
N ARG A 479 -13.71 -5.52 6.22
CA ARG A 479 -14.25 -5.27 7.56
C ARG A 479 -13.63 -6.08 8.67
N HIS A 480 -13.62 -5.52 9.88
CA HIS A 480 -13.11 -6.21 11.07
C HIS A 480 -11.67 -6.74 10.91
N ASN A 481 -10.81 -6.06 10.14
CA ASN A 481 -9.41 -6.44 10.03
C ASN A 481 -8.56 -5.58 10.96
N THR A 482 -7.55 -6.18 11.59
CA THR A 482 -6.49 -5.44 12.28
C THR A 482 -5.26 -5.47 11.39
N ILE A 483 -4.79 -4.30 10.96
CA ILE A 483 -3.67 -4.16 10.02
C ILE A 483 -2.63 -3.24 10.64
N SER A 484 -1.41 -3.74 10.87
CA SER A 484 -0.37 -2.95 11.53
C SER A 484 1.04 -3.17 11.00
N HIS A 485 1.94 -2.27 11.38
CA HIS A 485 3.37 -2.33 11.05
C HIS A 485 3.64 -2.41 9.55
N THR A 486 2.97 -1.57 8.75
CA THR A 486 3.14 -1.57 7.30
C THR A 486 4.13 -0.50 6.85
N PRO A 487 4.98 -0.77 5.83
CA PRO A 487 5.93 0.23 5.34
C PRO A 487 5.22 1.40 4.65
N ARG A 488 4.00 1.17 4.12
CA ARG A 488 3.15 2.16 3.44
C ARG A 488 1.72 2.11 3.99
N ALA A 489 0.67 1.97 3.18
CA ALA A 489 -0.71 1.96 3.69
C ALA A 489 -1.03 0.66 4.44
N ALA A 490 -2.12 0.67 5.22
CA ALA A 490 -2.79 -0.55 5.65
C ALA A 490 -3.82 -1.01 4.60
N ILE A 491 -4.57 -0.07 4.03
CA ILE A 491 -5.53 -0.30 2.96
C ILE A 491 -5.30 0.74 1.86
N ASN A 492 -5.09 0.28 0.63
CA ASN A 492 -4.84 1.13 -0.53
C ASN A 492 -5.85 0.86 -1.65
N VAL A 493 -6.32 1.93 -2.30
CA VAL A 493 -7.15 1.89 -3.50
C VAL A 493 -6.40 2.63 -4.62
N CYS A 494 -5.92 1.89 -5.63
CA CYS A 494 -5.03 2.43 -6.67
C CYS A 494 -5.71 3.38 -7.66
N ASP A 495 -7.02 3.35 -7.79
CA ASP A 495 -7.77 4.03 -8.84
C ASP A 495 -9.25 4.19 -8.45
N GLY A 496 -10.03 4.94 -9.22
CA GLY A 496 -11.45 5.12 -8.98
C GLY A 496 -12.32 4.01 -9.56
N THR A 497 -11.74 3.05 -10.29
CA THR A 497 -12.49 1.95 -10.90
C THR A 497 -12.82 0.87 -9.85
N TRP A 498 -14.05 0.40 -9.69
CA TRP A 498 -15.31 1.07 -10.01
C TRP A 498 -16.12 1.41 -8.75
N GLY A 499 -15.41 1.56 -7.63
CA GLY A 499 -15.97 1.90 -6.34
C GLY A 499 -16.94 0.86 -5.79
N GLY A 500 -17.87 1.31 -4.95
CA GLY A 500 -18.81 0.45 -4.23
C GLY A 500 -18.18 -0.33 -3.07
N HIS A 501 -16.90 -0.06 -2.76
CA HIS A 501 -16.22 -0.69 -1.65
C HIS A 501 -16.85 -0.28 -0.33
N VAL A 502 -16.87 -1.21 0.63
CA VAL A 502 -17.31 -0.93 2.01
C VAL A 502 -16.14 -1.23 2.93
N ILE A 503 -15.60 -0.19 3.55
CA ILE A 503 -14.45 -0.26 4.44
C ILE A 503 -14.95 0.10 5.83
N GLU A 504 -15.12 -0.89 6.69
CA GLU A 504 -15.73 -0.66 8.00
C GLU A 504 -15.15 -1.50 9.14
N TRP A 505 -15.17 -0.96 10.35
CA TRP A 505 -14.72 -1.69 11.55
C TRP A 505 -13.27 -2.17 11.51
N ASN A 506 -12.42 -1.62 10.64
CA ASN A 506 -11.00 -1.96 10.62
C ASN A 506 -10.24 -1.16 11.69
N ASP A 507 -9.15 -1.74 12.19
CA ASP A 507 -8.19 -1.11 13.09
C ASP A 507 -6.83 -1.08 12.40
N CYS A 508 -6.45 0.09 11.89
CA CYS A 508 -5.23 0.29 11.11
C CYS A 508 -4.29 1.23 11.85
N PHE A 509 -3.08 0.79 12.17
CA PHE A 509 -2.12 1.58 12.93
C PHE A 509 -0.67 1.22 12.64
N GLU A 510 0.26 2.12 12.96
CA GLU A 510 1.69 1.90 12.66
C GLU A 510 1.92 1.66 11.17
N THR A 511 1.37 2.59 10.38
CA THR A 511 1.44 2.59 8.93
C THR A 511 2.38 3.71 8.46
N VAL A 512 2.86 3.58 7.23
CA VAL A 512 3.78 4.54 6.59
C VAL A 512 5.08 4.63 7.40
N LEU A 513 5.56 3.48 7.87
CA LEU A 513 6.74 3.41 8.72
C LEU A 513 8.02 3.66 7.95
N GLU A 514 8.14 3.18 6.72
CA GLU A 514 9.40 3.29 5.94
C GLU A 514 9.27 4.27 4.76
N THR A 515 8.04 4.65 4.41
CA THR A 515 7.73 5.54 3.29
C THR A 515 7.28 6.93 3.75
N HIS A 516 6.84 7.77 2.82
CA HIS A 516 6.31 9.11 3.09
C HIS A 516 5.16 9.46 2.13
N ASP A 517 4.47 10.58 2.41
CA ASP A 517 3.41 11.17 1.56
C ASP A 517 2.31 10.15 1.23
N HIS A 518 1.62 9.69 2.27
CA HIS A 518 0.59 8.65 2.18
C HIS A 518 -0.30 8.63 3.43
N GLY A 519 -1.19 7.64 3.55
CA GLY A 519 -1.98 7.43 4.75
C GLY A 519 -2.19 5.98 5.17
N ALA A 520 -2.79 5.78 6.35
CA ALA A 520 -3.18 4.45 6.83
C ALA A 520 -4.23 3.84 5.90
N PHE A 521 -5.22 4.64 5.52
CA PHE A 521 -5.96 4.46 4.28
C PHE A 521 -5.42 5.42 3.21
N ASN A 522 -5.24 4.93 1.99
CA ASN A 522 -4.99 5.77 0.82
C ASN A 522 -5.90 5.40 -0.36
N SER A 523 -6.27 6.40 -1.16
CA SER A 523 -6.83 6.19 -2.49
C SER A 523 -6.27 7.15 -3.53
N TRP A 524 -6.22 6.69 -4.78
CA TRP A 524 -6.16 7.54 -5.97
C TRP A 524 -7.46 7.38 -6.78
N GLY A 525 -7.81 8.41 -7.54
CA GLY A 525 -8.89 8.44 -8.53
C GLY A 525 -8.43 9.11 -9.82
N ARG A 526 -7.21 8.75 -10.26
CA ARG A 526 -6.57 9.28 -11.48
C ARG A 526 -7.18 8.61 -12.72
N ASP A 527 -8.49 8.74 -12.85
CA ASP A 527 -9.31 8.03 -13.83
C ASP A 527 -9.29 8.71 -15.21
N ARG A 528 -10.19 8.28 -16.13
CA ARG A 528 -10.21 8.70 -17.54
C ARG A 528 -10.19 10.22 -17.78
N ILE A 529 -10.77 11.03 -16.88
CA ILE A 529 -10.85 12.49 -17.01
C ILE A 529 -9.90 13.25 -16.09
N TRP A 530 -9.02 12.58 -15.35
CA TRP A 530 -8.18 13.25 -14.36
C TRP A 530 -7.15 14.17 -15.01
N HIS A 531 -7.07 15.41 -14.51
CA HIS A 531 -6.08 16.42 -14.88
C HIS A 531 -5.36 16.94 -13.64
N SER A 532 -4.04 16.94 -13.65
CA SER A 532 -3.25 17.37 -12.49
C SER A 532 -3.52 18.83 -12.07
N ALA A 533 -3.49 19.09 -10.76
CA ALA A 533 -3.52 20.44 -10.20
C ALA A 533 -2.30 20.70 -9.29
N MET A 534 -1.99 21.99 -9.14
CA MET A 534 -0.97 22.52 -8.23
C MET A 534 -1.63 23.50 -7.26
N PRO A 535 -0.94 24.03 -6.23
CA PRO A 535 -1.58 24.97 -5.30
C PRO A 535 -2.18 26.22 -5.99
N ALA A 536 -1.72 26.61 -7.17
CA ALA A 536 -2.31 27.71 -7.93
C ALA A 536 -3.64 27.33 -8.62
N GLY A 537 -3.93 26.04 -8.79
CA GLY A 537 -5.09 25.51 -9.51
C GLY A 537 -4.69 24.45 -10.55
N PRO A 538 -5.62 24.04 -11.41
CA PRO A 538 -5.36 23.07 -12.48
C PRO A 538 -4.23 23.52 -13.42
N ASN A 539 -3.40 22.57 -13.85
CA ASN A 539 -2.23 22.86 -14.68
C ASN A 539 -2.58 23.16 -16.14
N GLU A 540 -3.64 22.53 -16.65
CA GLU A 540 -4.03 22.61 -18.06
C GLU A 540 -5.20 23.57 -18.24
N LEU A 541 -4.98 24.60 -19.06
CA LEU A 541 -5.95 25.63 -19.41
C LEU A 541 -6.22 25.62 -20.92
N ASN A 542 -7.44 25.94 -21.34
CA ASN A 542 -7.77 26.20 -22.74
C ASN A 542 -7.31 27.62 -23.17
N GLU A 543 -7.50 27.94 -24.45
CA GLU A 543 -7.14 29.24 -25.05
C GLU A 543 -7.76 30.46 -24.36
N ASN A 544 -8.87 30.26 -23.65
CA ASN A 544 -9.59 31.30 -22.91
C ASN A 544 -9.22 31.34 -21.42
N GLY A 545 -8.20 30.56 -21.00
CA GLY A 545 -7.74 30.50 -19.61
C GLY A 545 -8.64 29.69 -18.67
N LYS A 546 -9.64 28.96 -19.19
CA LYS A 546 -10.48 28.05 -18.39
C LYS A 546 -9.77 26.71 -18.23
N SER A 547 -9.81 26.13 -17.03
CA SER A 547 -9.21 24.81 -16.81
C SER A 547 -9.87 23.72 -17.66
N LEU A 548 -9.07 22.79 -18.18
CA LEU A 548 -9.59 21.68 -18.99
C LEU A 548 -10.57 20.82 -18.20
N ILE A 549 -10.26 20.49 -16.94
CA ILE A 549 -11.18 19.71 -16.09
C ILE A 549 -12.56 20.40 -15.94
N SER A 550 -12.61 21.72 -15.76
CA SER A 550 -13.89 22.45 -15.73
C SER A 550 -14.60 22.44 -17.07
N PHE A 551 -13.86 22.44 -18.18
CA PHE A 551 -14.46 22.32 -19.51
C PHE A 551 -15.07 20.93 -19.75
N TYR A 552 -14.40 19.85 -19.29
CA TYR A 552 -14.93 18.49 -19.31
C TYR A 552 -16.22 18.37 -18.51
N VAL A 553 -16.19 18.82 -17.24
CA VAL A 553 -17.36 18.71 -16.34
C VAL A 553 -18.54 19.56 -16.85
N ASP A 554 -18.32 20.74 -17.41
CA ASP A 554 -19.42 21.55 -17.96
C ASP A 554 -20.08 20.88 -19.17
N LYS A 555 -19.33 20.16 -20.01
CA LYS A 555 -19.88 19.41 -21.15
C LYS A 555 -20.52 18.09 -20.71
N TYR A 556 -19.89 17.41 -19.77
CA TYR A 556 -20.29 16.10 -19.25
C TYR A 556 -20.32 16.14 -17.71
N PRO A 557 -21.42 16.61 -17.10
CA PRO A 557 -21.50 16.78 -15.64
C PRO A 557 -21.26 15.51 -14.82
N GLU A 558 -21.60 14.35 -15.36
CA GLU A 558 -21.43 13.04 -14.71
C GLU A 558 -20.05 12.43 -14.92
N SER A 559 -19.16 13.09 -15.68
CA SER A 559 -17.84 12.52 -16.01
C SER A 559 -16.94 12.15 -14.82
N PRO A 560 -16.98 12.85 -13.66
CA PRO A 560 -16.27 12.41 -12.46
C PRO A 560 -16.74 11.07 -11.88
N PHE A 561 -17.89 10.57 -12.31
CA PHE A 561 -18.50 9.34 -11.82
C PHE A 561 -18.53 8.24 -12.89
N TRP A 562 -17.88 8.42 -14.03
CA TRP A 562 -17.84 7.39 -15.07
C TRP A 562 -17.07 6.15 -14.60
N ASP A 563 -15.93 6.33 -13.92
CA ASP A 563 -15.13 5.23 -13.37
C ASP A 563 -15.51 4.96 -11.90
N ALA A 564 -15.52 5.99 -11.05
CA ALA A 564 -15.98 5.89 -9.66
C ALA A 564 -17.52 5.91 -9.51
N TYR A 565 -18.23 5.12 -10.32
CA TYR A 565 -19.69 5.23 -10.45
C TYR A 565 -20.47 4.71 -9.24
N GLN A 566 -19.91 3.75 -8.50
CA GLN A 566 -20.48 3.29 -7.23
C GLN A 566 -19.80 3.99 -6.07
N THR A 567 -20.59 4.48 -5.12
CA THR A 567 -20.07 5.18 -3.96
C THR A 567 -19.29 4.24 -3.05
N THR A 568 -18.04 4.59 -2.76
CA THR A 568 -17.23 3.91 -1.75
C THR A 568 -17.59 4.45 -0.36
N ILE A 569 -17.86 3.55 0.59
CA ILE A 569 -18.26 3.88 1.96
C ILE A 569 -17.14 3.53 2.92
N MET A 570 -16.75 4.49 3.76
CA MET A 570 -15.82 4.30 4.87
C MET A 570 -16.49 4.68 6.19
N ARG A 571 -16.66 3.72 7.10
CA ARG A 571 -17.29 4.00 8.40
C ARG A 571 -16.80 3.15 9.54
N HIS A 572 -16.87 3.66 10.75
CA HIS A 572 -16.55 2.88 11.96
C HIS A 572 -15.14 2.29 11.93
N ASN A 573 -14.19 2.93 11.25
CA ASN A 573 -12.78 2.51 11.29
C ASN A 573 -12.02 3.31 12.35
N ARG A 574 -10.96 2.71 12.88
CA ARG A 574 -9.92 3.39 13.64
C ARG A 574 -8.64 3.40 12.82
N MET A 575 -8.11 4.59 12.57
CA MET A 575 -7.01 4.82 11.63
C MET A 575 -5.92 5.64 12.34
N HIS A 576 -4.68 5.17 12.28
CA HIS A 576 -3.50 5.86 12.80
C HIS A 576 -2.32 5.72 11.84
N CYS A 577 -1.89 6.84 11.28
CA CYS A 577 -0.70 6.94 10.44
C CYS A 577 0.40 7.72 11.18
N ASP A 578 1.59 7.15 11.26
CA ASP A 578 2.72 7.78 11.97
C ASP A 578 3.41 8.88 11.13
N HIS A 579 3.37 8.77 9.80
CA HIS A 579 4.08 9.68 8.89
C HIS A 579 3.25 10.12 7.69
N GLY A 580 2.05 10.65 7.95
CA GLY A 580 1.14 11.11 6.89
C GLY A 580 -0.24 11.46 7.41
N TRP A 581 -1.27 11.00 6.71
CA TRP A 581 -2.68 11.18 7.10
C TRP A 581 -3.30 9.85 7.54
N ASP A 582 -4.27 9.88 8.45
CA ASP A 582 -4.98 8.65 8.83
C ASP A 582 -5.87 8.18 7.68
N ILE A 583 -6.53 9.13 7.01
CA ILE A 583 -7.28 8.90 5.77
C ILE A 583 -6.75 9.86 4.72
N ASP A 584 -6.16 9.30 3.66
CA ASP A 584 -5.58 10.04 2.54
C ASP A 584 -6.38 9.77 1.26
N LEU A 585 -7.33 10.66 0.92
CA LEU A 585 -7.90 10.70 -0.42
C LEU A 585 -6.98 11.53 -1.32
N ASP A 586 -6.08 10.86 -2.03
CA ASP A 586 -5.11 11.48 -2.91
C ASP A 586 -5.69 11.71 -4.32
N ASP A 587 -4.83 12.03 -5.29
CA ASP A 587 -5.21 12.59 -6.59
C ASP A 587 -6.49 12.03 -7.20
N GLY A 588 -7.50 12.89 -7.36
CA GLY A 588 -8.70 12.59 -8.15
C GLY A 588 -9.75 11.72 -7.45
N SER A 589 -9.48 11.24 -6.25
CA SER A 589 -10.40 10.39 -5.48
C SER A 589 -11.79 11.02 -5.40
N SER A 590 -12.80 10.35 -5.97
CA SER A 590 -14.16 10.86 -6.14
C SER A 590 -15.22 9.86 -5.68
N ASN A 591 -16.41 10.36 -5.33
CA ASN A 591 -17.58 9.56 -4.91
C ASN A 591 -17.37 8.70 -3.65
N TYR A 592 -16.96 9.35 -2.56
CA TYR A 592 -16.76 8.73 -1.24
C TYR A 592 -17.78 9.23 -0.21
N GLU A 593 -18.24 8.33 0.67
CA GLU A 593 -18.92 8.67 1.91
C GLU A 593 -18.07 8.21 3.10
N ILE A 594 -17.63 9.16 3.93
CA ILE A 594 -16.71 8.93 5.05
C ILE A 594 -17.34 9.43 6.33
N TYR A 595 -17.78 8.50 7.19
CA TYR A 595 -18.46 8.89 8.43
C TYR A 595 -18.23 7.99 9.61
N SER A 596 -18.30 8.56 10.82
CA SER A 596 -18.16 7.81 12.08
C SER A 596 -16.84 7.03 12.17
N ASN A 597 -15.75 7.61 11.64
CA ASN A 597 -14.40 7.08 11.79
C ASN A 597 -13.65 7.83 12.91
N LEU A 598 -12.68 7.16 13.51
CA LEU A 598 -11.73 7.70 14.48
C LEU A 598 -10.34 7.77 13.85
N CYS A 599 -9.91 8.98 13.48
CA CYS A 599 -8.54 9.28 13.06
C CYS A 599 -7.75 9.71 14.31
N LEU A 600 -6.69 8.97 14.65
CA LEU A 600 -5.95 9.12 15.92
C LEU A 600 -4.78 10.10 15.87
N GLY A 601 -4.28 10.50 14.70
CA GLY A 601 -3.07 11.33 14.63
C GLY A 601 -2.86 12.13 13.35
N GLY A 602 -2.82 11.46 12.19
CA GLY A 602 -2.50 12.06 10.90
C GLY A 602 -3.62 12.91 10.30
N GLY A 603 -4.85 12.76 10.78
CA GLY A 603 -6.00 13.52 10.29
C GLY A 603 -6.53 13.01 8.95
N LEU A 604 -7.24 13.87 8.24
CA LEU A 604 -7.91 13.51 6.98
C LEU A 604 -7.48 14.45 5.84
N LYS A 605 -7.04 13.90 4.71
CA LYS A 605 -6.73 14.65 3.49
C LYS A 605 -7.73 14.36 2.39
N THR A 606 -8.09 15.41 1.66
CA THR A 606 -8.74 15.37 0.36
C THR A 606 -7.90 16.07 -0.68
N ARG A 607 -7.70 15.44 -1.83
CA ARG A 607 -6.93 15.97 -2.95
C ARG A 607 -7.66 15.82 -4.28
N GLU A 608 -7.75 16.90 -5.06
CA GLU A 608 -8.47 16.96 -6.36
C GLU A 608 -9.86 16.26 -6.25
N GLY A 609 -10.53 15.84 -7.32
CA GLY A 609 -11.75 15.01 -7.23
C GLY A 609 -13.07 15.70 -6.81
N TYR A 610 -14.13 14.89 -6.73
CA TYR A 610 -15.53 15.33 -6.64
C TYR A 610 -16.39 14.46 -5.70
N LYS A 611 -17.42 15.07 -5.10
CA LYS A 611 -18.48 14.42 -4.31
C LYS A 611 -17.94 13.50 -3.21
N ARG A 612 -17.13 14.06 -2.31
CA ARG A 612 -16.69 13.37 -1.09
C ARG A 612 -17.44 13.92 0.11
N ILE A 613 -18.18 13.05 0.78
CA ILE A 613 -19.05 13.40 1.90
C ILE A 613 -18.40 12.95 3.20
N VAL A 614 -17.76 13.89 3.91
CA VAL A 614 -17.02 13.64 5.15
C VAL A 614 -17.80 14.18 6.33
N THR A 615 -18.45 13.29 7.09
CA THR A 615 -19.34 13.71 8.19
C THR A 615 -19.22 12.88 9.46
N ASN A 616 -19.50 13.47 10.62
CA ASN A 616 -19.61 12.73 11.88
C ASN A 616 -18.34 11.95 12.30
N ASN A 617 -17.15 12.40 11.90
CA ASN A 617 -15.88 11.76 12.27
C ASN A 617 -15.25 12.44 13.48
N VAL A 618 -14.40 11.71 14.21
CA VAL A 618 -13.44 12.27 15.17
C VAL A 618 -12.08 12.30 14.50
N VAL A 619 -11.56 13.50 14.23
CA VAL A 619 -10.34 13.72 13.45
C VAL A 619 -9.26 14.39 14.29
N MET A 620 -8.35 13.59 14.85
CA MET A 620 -7.11 14.08 15.45
C MET A 620 -6.07 14.27 14.33
N GLY A 621 -5.51 15.46 14.19
CA GLY A 621 -4.55 15.82 13.12
C GLY A 621 -5.00 16.95 12.21
N GLY A 622 -6.32 17.23 12.17
CA GLY A 622 -6.90 18.27 11.33
C GLY A 622 -7.43 17.76 9.98
N TYR A 623 -8.05 18.66 9.23
CA TYR A 623 -8.52 18.43 7.87
C TYR A 623 -7.67 19.19 6.85
N THR A 624 -7.12 18.48 5.88
CA THR A 624 -6.31 19.03 4.79
C THR A 624 -7.06 18.93 3.46
N CYS A 625 -7.45 20.06 2.89
CA CYS A 625 -7.95 20.14 1.52
C CYS A 625 -6.79 20.56 0.59
N ASN A 626 -6.11 19.56 0.04
CA ASN A 626 -4.93 19.75 -0.79
C ASN A 626 -5.33 19.92 -2.26
N VAL A 627 -4.81 20.94 -2.93
CA VAL A 627 -5.05 21.26 -4.36
C VAL A 627 -6.50 21.02 -4.86
N PRO A 628 -7.51 21.64 -4.24
CA PRO A 628 -8.90 21.42 -4.63
C PRO A 628 -9.15 21.74 -6.11
N TYR A 629 -9.99 20.93 -6.76
CA TYR A 629 -10.50 21.27 -8.08
C TYR A 629 -11.47 22.46 -8.04
N PRO A 630 -11.66 23.15 -9.19
CA PRO A 630 -12.59 24.26 -9.28
C PRO A 630 -14.04 23.85 -8.99
N LYS A 631 -14.81 24.83 -8.52
CA LYS A 631 -16.24 24.66 -8.17
C LYS A 631 -17.10 24.31 -9.40
N PRO A 632 -18.23 23.62 -9.19
CA PRO A 632 -18.65 22.97 -7.95
C PRO A 632 -18.02 21.57 -7.81
N THR A 633 -17.44 21.28 -6.64
CA THR A 633 -16.90 19.93 -6.37
C THR A 633 -17.92 19.01 -5.71
N ALA A 634 -19.01 19.57 -5.15
CA ALA A 634 -20.02 18.86 -4.37
C ALA A 634 -19.46 18.10 -3.15
N ASP A 635 -18.25 18.44 -2.69
CA ASP A 635 -17.71 17.91 -1.45
C ASP A 635 -18.52 18.41 -0.24
N VAL A 636 -18.56 17.62 0.81
CA VAL A 636 -19.16 17.99 2.09
C VAL A 636 -18.19 17.69 3.22
N PHE A 637 -17.93 18.66 4.09
CA PHE A 637 -17.21 18.47 5.34
C PHE A 637 -18.03 19.05 6.49
N ASP A 638 -18.84 18.21 7.16
CA ASP A 638 -19.89 18.67 8.08
C ASP A 638 -19.92 17.84 9.38
N ARG A 639 -20.21 18.46 10.52
CA ARG A 639 -20.46 17.78 11.82
C ARG A 639 -19.32 16.91 12.35
N ASN A 640 -18.08 17.22 11.99
CA ASN A 640 -16.89 16.51 12.47
C ASN A 640 -16.39 17.14 13.78
N VAL A 641 -15.85 16.32 14.69
CA VAL A 641 -15.04 16.80 15.81
C VAL A 641 -13.59 16.76 15.38
N VAL A 642 -12.94 17.92 15.29
CA VAL A 642 -11.59 18.03 14.74
C VAL A 642 -10.65 18.62 15.77
N ALA A 643 -9.47 18.02 15.94
CA ALA A 643 -8.44 18.52 16.85
C ALA A 643 -7.06 18.42 16.18
N GLY A 644 -6.07 19.11 16.75
CA GLY A 644 -4.70 19.12 16.26
C GLY A 644 -4.13 20.52 16.20
N LYS A 645 -2.89 20.63 15.73
CA LYS A 645 -2.19 21.92 15.58
C LYS A 645 -2.93 22.88 14.65
N THR A 646 -3.59 22.32 13.64
CA THR A 646 -4.37 23.03 12.63
C THR A 646 -5.71 22.31 12.50
N ILE A 647 -6.82 23.06 12.50
CA ILE A 647 -8.16 22.47 12.29
C ILE A 647 -8.42 22.25 10.81
N TYR A 648 -8.12 23.27 10.00
CA TYR A 648 -8.29 23.23 8.56
C TYR A 648 -7.05 23.82 7.88
N SER A 649 -6.63 23.21 6.78
CA SER A 649 -5.63 23.76 5.88
C SER A 649 -6.05 23.54 4.44
N ALA A 650 -5.85 24.54 3.59
CA ALA A 650 -5.97 24.38 2.15
C ALA A 650 -4.83 25.04 1.41
N SER A 651 -4.40 24.38 0.34
CA SER A 651 -3.39 24.94 -0.56
C SER A 651 -3.96 26.10 -1.39
N ASN A 652 -5.27 26.06 -1.70
CA ASN A 652 -6.01 27.13 -2.36
C ASN A 652 -7.46 27.19 -1.85
N PRO A 653 -7.76 28.00 -0.83
CA PRO A 653 -9.11 28.07 -0.26
C PRO A 653 -10.14 28.67 -1.24
N THR A 654 -9.71 29.37 -2.29
CA THR A 654 -10.63 30.02 -3.23
C THR A 654 -11.33 29.04 -4.17
N LEU A 655 -10.72 27.88 -4.41
CA LEU A 655 -11.25 26.84 -5.30
C LEU A 655 -12.27 25.92 -4.62
N TRP A 656 -12.36 25.90 -3.29
CA TRP A 656 -13.31 25.06 -2.56
C TRP A 656 -14.74 25.26 -3.05
N GLY A 657 -15.36 24.19 -3.56
CA GLY A 657 -16.65 24.21 -4.26
C GLY A 657 -17.73 23.34 -3.64
N GLY A 658 -17.62 23.08 -2.34
CA GLY A 658 -18.52 22.21 -1.59
C GLY A 658 -19.15 22.90 -0.37
N VAL A 659 -19.78 22.11 0.49
CA VAL A 659 -20.33 22.56 1.78
C VAL A 659 -19.34 22.24 2.88
N ARG A 660 -19.00 23.22 3.72
CA ARG A 660 -18.29 22.98 4.96
C ARG A 660 -18.89 23.82 6.06
N ASP A 661 -19.41 23.17 7.09
CA ASP A 661 -20.04 23.85 8.22
C ASP A 661 -20.03 22.94 9.46
N TYR A 662 -20.52 23.46 10.59
CA TYR A 662 -20.76 22.71 11.84
C TYR A 662 -19.61 21.82 12.31
N THR A 663 -18.36 22.22 12.09
CA THR A 663 -17.19 21.58 12.69
C THR A 663 -17.07 21.95 14.17
N PHE A 664 -16.81 20.96 15.03
CA PHE A 664 -16.42 21.21 16.40
C PHE A 664 -14.89 21.20 16.52
N ALA A 665 -14.29 22.39 16.59
CA ALA A 665 -12.86 22.58 16.81
C ALA A 665 -12.49 22.30 18.27
N HIS A 666 -12.01 21.09 18.54
CA HIS A 666 -11.68 20.63 19.86
C HIS A 666 -10.34 21.19 20.37
N ASN A 667 -10.39 21.75 21.59
CA ASN A 667 -9.21 22.04 22.39
C ASN A 667 -9.49 21.66 23.87
N PRO A 668 -8.70 20.76 24.48
CA PRO A 668 -8.94 20.32 25.86
C PRO A 668 -8.76 21.43 26.90
N ALA A 669 -7.95 22.46 26.59
CA ALA A 669 -7.72 23.60 27.48
C ALA A 669 -8.80 24.70 27.39
N ALA A 670 -9.75 24.60 26.44
CA ALA A 670 -10.80 25.58 26.28
C ALA A 670 -11.79 25.55 27.46
N LYS A 671 -11.94 26.68 28.16
CA LYS A 671 -12.79 26.82 29.34
C LYS A 671 -14.28 27.07 29.02
N LYS A 672 -14.56 27.54 27.81
CA LYS A 672 -15.92 27.87 27.32
C LYS A 672 -16.09 27.39 25.88
N THR A 673 -17.33 27.24 25.47
CA THR A 673 -17.69 27.03 24.07
C THR A 673 -18.01 28.38 23.44
N GLU A 674 -17.46 28.62 22.25
CA GLU A 674 -17.62 29.88 21.52
C GLU A 674 -17.61 29.61 20.00
N PRO A 675 -18.03 30.55 19.15
CA PRO A 675 -17.87 30.41 17.71
C PRO A 675 -16.40 30.15 17.35
N ALA A 676 -16.15 29.28 16.37
CA ALA A 676 -14.80 28.97 15.90
C ALA A 676 -14.27 30.09 14.98
N VAL A 677 -14.11 31.31 15.51
CA VAL A 677 -13.78 32.52 14.73
C VAL A 677 -12.51 32.39 13.90
N ALA A 678 -11.53 31.59 14.34
CA ALA A 678 -10.33 31.32 13.56
C ALA A 678 -10.65 30.52 12.28
N LEU A 679 -11.42 29.45 12.43
CA LEU A 679 -11.85 28.59 11.34
C LEU A 679 -12.79 29.37 10.40
N GLN A 680 -13.82 30.01 10.95
CA GLN A 680 -14.78 30.86 10.24
C GLN A 680 -14.12 31.92 9.34
N LYS A 681 -13.07 32.59 9.84
CA LYS A 681 -12.31 33.58 9.05
C LYS A 681 -11.44 32.94 7.97
N GLN A 682 -10.98 31.71 8.21
CA GLN A 682 -10.14 30.98 7.25
C GLN A 682 -10.96 30.42 6.09
N THR A 683 -12.18 29.98 6.37
CA THR A 683 -13.04 29.22 5.45
C THR A 683 -14.07 30.11 4.76
N LEU A 684 -14.57 31.14 5.44
CA LEU A 684 -15.58 32.10 5.01
C LEU A 684 -16.98 31.53 4.74
N ASP A 685 -17.13 30.20 4.73
CA ASP A 685 -18.37 29.46 4.45
C ASP A 685 -18.88 28.62 5.64
N ASP A 686 -18.25 28.75 6.82
CA ASP A 686 -18.45 27.87 7.99
C ASP A 686 -19.08 28.61 9.19
N ALA A 687 -20.29 29.14 9.01
CA ALA A 687 -20.90 30.06 9.97
C ALA A 687 -21.25 29.43 11.34
N HIS A 688 -21.44 28.11 11.41
CA HIS A 688 -22.00 27.44 12.59
C HIS A 688 -20.98 26.58 13.36
N SER A 689 -19.71 26.55 12.94
CA SER A 689 -18.66 25.88 13.70
C SER A 689 -18.43 26.46 15.09
N LEU A 690 -18.14 25.57 16.03
CA LEU A 690 -17.87 25.91 17.44
C LEU A 690 -16.45 25.48 17.84
N TYR A 691 -15.83 26.26 18.71
CA TYR A 691 -14.57 25.97 19.36
C TYR A 691 -14.81 25.67 20.84
N GLY A 692 -14.17 24.63 21.37
CA GLY A 692 -14.26 24.31 22.79
C GLY A 692 -13.73 22.93 23.18
N ASN A 693 -13.98 22.52 24.42
CA ASN A 693 -13.68 21.18 24.88
C ASN A 693 -14.85 20.23 24.53
N ALA A 694 -14.56 19.14 23.81
CA ALA A 694 -15.54 18.16 23.35
C ALA A 694 -16.01 17.24 24.49
N ARG A 695 -15.34 17.26 25.65
CA ARG A 695 -15.66 16.47 26.83
C ARG A 695 -15.70 14.97 26.52
N PHE A 696 -14.63 14.47 25.90
CA PHE A 696 -14.43 13.03 25.71
C PHE A 696 -14.47 12.29 27.05
N VAL A 697 -14.96 11.05 27.04
CA VAL A 697 -15.09 10.21 28.25
C VAL A 697 -13.71 9.79 28.75
N ALA A 698 -12.92 9.08 27.93
CA ALA A 698 -11.61 8.58 28.31
C ALA A 698 -10.68 8.39 27.09
N PRO A 699 -10.26 9.48 26.43
CA PRO A 699 -9.49 9.39 25.19
C PRO A 699 -8.12 8.71 25.36
N GLY A 700 -7.54 8.75 26.58
CA GLY A 700 -6.26 8.08 26.87
C GLY A 700 -6.30 6.54 26.85
N VAL A 701 -7.50 5.95 26.77
CA VAL A 701 -7.69 4.50 26.54
C VAL A 701 -8.51 4.23 25.28
N GLY A 702 -8.62 5.21 24.39
CA GLY A 702 -9.31 5.08 23.10
C GLY A 702 -10.81 5.37 23.11
N ASP A 703 -11.40 5.82 24.22
CA ASP A 703 -12.82 6.19 24.28
C ASP A 703 -13.03 7.68 23.98
N PHE A 704 -13.30 7.98 22.71
CA PHE A 704 -13.63 9.30 22.19
C PHE A 704 -15.14 9.60 22.16
N THR A 705 -15.95 8.84 22.91
CA THR A 705 -17.35 9.19 23.15
C THR A 705 -17.42 10.56 23.81
N VAL A 706 -18.28 11.46 23.33
CA VAL A 706 -18.54 12.74 24.02
C VAL A 706 -19.64 12.57 25.06
N LYS A 707 -19.49 13.21 26.22
CA LYS A 707 -20.52 13.20 27.29
C LYS A 707 -21.85 13.79 26.80
N ALA A 708 -22.94 13.41 27.46
CA ALA A 708 -24.30 13.86 27.11
C ALA A 708 -24.49 15.38 27.14
N ASP A 709 -23.69 16.09 27.94
CA ASP A 709 -23.68 17.56 28.05
C ASP A 709 -22.61 18.22 27.16
N SER A 710 -21.99 17.46 26.25
CA SER A 710 -20.94 17.97 25.38
C SER A 710 -21.48 19.03 24.41
N PRO A 711 -20.75 20.15 24.24
CA PRO A 711 -21.08 21.13 23.22
C PRO A 711 -20.92 20.62 21.79
N ALA A 712 -20.17 19.54 21.55
CA ALA A 712 -20.04 18.94 20.21
C ALA A 712 -21.38 18.43 19.67
N LEU A 713 -22.28 17.98 20.56
CA LEU A 713 -23.63 17.54 20.16
C LEU A 713 -24.46 18.69 19.57
N LYS A 714 -24.14 19.96 19.89
CA LYS A 714 -24.85 21.14 19.38
C LYS A 714 -24.57 21.43 17.91
N VAL A 715 -23.41 21.00 17.40
CA VAL A 715 -23.10 21.07 15.97
C VAL A 715 -23.66 19.85 15.20
N GLY A 716 -24.39 18.97 15.89
CA GLY A 716 -25.02 17.78 15.30
C GLY A 716 -24.10 16.58 15.18
N PHE A 717 -22.92 16.59 15.82
CA PHE A 717 -22.12 15.39 16.00
C PHE A 717 -22.91 14.35 16.79
N LYS A 718 -22.79 13.08 16.40
CA LYS A 718 -23.42 11.92 17.03
C LYS A 718 -22.35 10.93 17.43
N ASN A 719 -22.40 10.51 18.69
CA ASN A 719 -21.58 9.38 19.15
C ASN A 719 -21.81 8.15 18.28
N PHE A 720 -20.73 7.43 18.02
CA PHE A 720 -20.72 6.10 17.40
C PHE A 720 -19.91 5.14 18.30
N PRO A 721 -20.03 3.82 18.10
CA PRO A 721 -19.34 2.87 18.99
C PRO A 721 -17.82 3.04 18.96
N MET A 722 -17.20 3.11 20.15
CA MET A 722 -15.73 3.20 20.33
C MET A 722 -15.09 1.82 20.60
N THR A 723 -15.84 0.75 20.32
CA THR A 723 -15.47 -0.65 20.54
C THR A 723 -15.86 -1.46 19.32
N GLY A 724 -15.13 -2.53 19.02
CA GLY A 724 -15.41 -3.41 17.87
C GLY A 724 -14.56 -3.13 16.63
N PHE A 725 -13.60 -2.22 16.71
CA PHE A 725 -12.56 -2.06 15.70
C PHE A 725 -11.66 -3.31 15.66
N GLY A 726 -11.27 -3.71 14.46
CA GLY A 726 -10.32 -4.78 14.22
C GLY A 726 -10.94 -6.18 14.28
N VAL A 727 -10.05 -7.16 14.43
CA VAL A 727 -10.41 -8.58 14.50
C VAL A 727 -11.43 -8.86 15.60
N THR A 728 -12.31 -9.81 15.32
CA THR A 728 -13.41 -10.28 16.15
C THR A 728 -13.14 -11.66 16.76
N SER A 729 -12.47 -12.54 16.03
CA SER A 729 -12.10 -13.89 16.47
C SER A 729 -11.19 -13.89 17.68
N GLN A 730 -11.46 -14.78 18.64
CA GLN A 730 -10.70 -14.84 19.90
C GLN A 730 -9.22 -15.19 19.67
N HIS A 731 -8.92 -16.10 18.75
CA HIS A 731 -7.55 -16.53 18.47
C HIS A 731 -6.70 -15.41 17.84
N LEU A 732 -7.29 -14.58 16.98
CA LEU A 732 -6.61 -13.40 16.41
C LEU A 732 -6.53 -12.25 17.41
N LYS A 733 -7.60 -11.98 18.18
CA LYS A 733 -7.58 -10.96 19.24
C LYS A 733 -6.49 -11.22 20.28
N ALA A 734 -6.16 -12.47 20.55
CA ALA A 734 -5.09 -12.83 21.48
C ALA A 734 -3.68 -12.45 20.97
N GLN A 735 -3.54 -12.25 19.65
CA GLN A 735 -2.30 -11.89 18.97
C GLN A 735 -2.29 -10.44 18.49
N ALA A 736 -3.46 -9.83 18.32
CA ALA A 736 -3.61 -8.47 17.84
C ALA A 736 -3.08 -7.44 18.85
N GLU A 737 -2.28 -6.52 18.35
CA GLU A 737 -1.83 -5.37 19.12
C GLU A 737 -2.91 -4.28 19.19
N THR A 738 -2.72 -3.32 20.09
CA THR A 738 -3.61 -2.16 20.24
C THR A 738 -2.85 -0.89 19.88
N PRO A 739 -3.42 0.02 19.08
CA PRO A 739 -2.75 1.26 18.72
C PRO A 739 -2.43 2.12 19.94
N PRO A 740 -1.38 2.94 19.87
CA PRO A 740 -1.14 3.94 20.89
C PRO A 740 -2.20 5.05 20.83
N PHE A 741 -2.94 5.26 21.93
CA PHE A 741 -3.92 6.34 22.03
C PHE A 741 -3.25 7.67 22.43
N ARG A 742 -2.68 8.36 21.44
CA ARG A 742 -1.98 9.63 21.65
C ARG A 742 -2.90 10.79 21.32
N MET A 743 -2.99 11.76 22.23
CA MET A 743 -3.60 13.05 21.91
C MET A 743 -2.57 13.92 21.17
N PRO A 744 -3.02 14.82 20.27
CA PRO A 744 -2.12 15.79 19.64
C PRO A 744 -1.33 16.57 20.69
N GLU A 745 -0.01 16.72 20.51
CA GLU A 745 0.84 17.50 21.42
C GLU A 745 0.45 18.99 21.47
N ARG A 746 -0.14 19.49 20.38
CA ARG A 746 -0.54 20.89 20.23
C ARG A 746 -1.96 20.95 19.68
N PHE A 747 -2.72 21.89 20.21
CA PHE A 747 -4.09 22.18 19.78
C PHE A 747 -4.17 23.60 19.23
N ALA A 748 -4.93 23.78 18.16
CA ALA A 748 -5.20 25.07 17.57
C ALA A 748 -5.84 26.03 18.60
N THR A 749 -5.44 27.29 18.52
CA THR A 749 -6.07 28.39 19.25
C THR A 749 -7.21 28.98 18.44
N ASN A 750 -8.23 29.54 19.09
CA ASN A 750 -9.30 30.27 18.41
C ASN A 750 -8.90 31.69 17.95
N VAL A 751 -7.69 31.82 17.38
CA VAL A 751 -7.14 33.07 16.87
C VAL A 751 -6.73 32.86 15.42
N TYR A 752 -7.33 33.65 14.51
CA TYR A 752 -6.97 33.62 13.10
C TYR A 752 -5.58 34.22 12.88
N ALA A 753 -4.68 33.45 12.27
CA ALA A 753 -3.39 33.93 11.80
C ALA A 753 -3.40 33.99 10.27
N ALA A 754 -3.28 35.19 9.71
CA ALA A 754 -3.25 35.38 8.26
C ALA A 754 -2.00 34.69 7.63
N PRO A 755 -2.10 34.19 6.38
CA PRO A 755 -0.96 33.66 5.64
C PRO A 755 0.20 34.65 5.58
N ARG A 756 1.43 34.16 5.70
CA ARG A 756 2.65 34.98 5.64
C ARG A 756 3.18 35.12 4.21
N ASP A 757 2.29 35.51 3.30
CA ASP A 757 2.67 35.74 1.91
C ASP A 757 3.47 37.04 1.79
N ALA A 758 4.48 37.05 0.93
CA ALA A 758 5.29 38.22 0.64
C ALA A 758 5.10 38.66 -0.82
N LYS A 759 5.28 39.97 -1.07
CA LYS A 759 5.28 40.53 -2.43
C LYS A 759 6.73 40.76 -2.88
N VAL A 760 7.07 40.28 -4.08
CA VAL A 760 8.40 40.43 -4.68
C VAL A 760 8.24 40.65 -6.17
N LEU A 761 8.80 41.75 -6.68
CA LEU A 761 8.87 42.07 -8.12
C LEU A 761 7.53 41.91 -8.87
N GLY A 762 6.44 42.38 -8.23
CA GLY A 762 5.08 42.32 -8.78
C GLY A 762 4.32 40.99 -8.56
N SER A 763 4.91 40.03 -7.85
CA SER A 763 4.36 38.68 -7.65
C SER A 763 4.16 38.34 -6.17
N THR A 764 3.39 37.29 -5.89
CA THR A 764 3.11 36.76 -4.54
C THR A 764 3.89 35.48 -4.29
N ILE A 765 4.59 35.40 -3.16
CA ILE A 765 5.44 34.26 -2.82
C ILE A 765 5.24 33.79 -1.37
N ARG A 766 5.53 32.51 -1.10
CA ARG A 766 5.59 31.95 0.27
C ARG A 766 6.66 30.86 0.37
N SER A 767 7.07 30.51 1.59
CA SER A 767 7.95 29.36 1.79
C SER A 767 7.14 28.07 1.75
N LEU A 768 7.69 26.99 1.20
CA LEU A 768 7.17 25.64 1.47
C LEU A 768 7.45 25.30 2.94
N SER A 769 6.44 24.83 3.69
CA SER A 769 6.58 24.70 5.15
C SER A 769 5.80 23.55 5.78
N SER A 770 5.06 22.78 5.00
CA SER A 770 4.19 21.71 5.49
C SER A 770 4.21 20.47 4.61
N LEU A 771 3.77 19.32 5.14
CA LEU A 771 3.57 18.10 4.36
C LEU A 771 2.56 18.29 3.24
N ALA A 772 1.50 19.08 3.48
CA ALA A 772 0.55 19.45 2.44
C ALA A 772 1.25 20.18 1.27
N ASP A 773 2.19 21.08 1.55
CA ASP A 773 2.97 21.76 0.52
C ASP A 773 3.87 20.79 -0.26
N VAL A 774 4.51 19.84 0.43
CA VAL A 774 5.36 18.80 -0.17
C VAL A 774 4.53 17.93 -1.13
N SER A 775 3.40 17.40 -0.64
CA SER A 775 2.43 16.62 -1.40
C SER A 775 1.87 17.42 -2.59
N ALA A 776 1.48 18.69 -2.37
CA ALA A 776 0.92 19.54 -3.42
C ALA A 776 1.89 19.79 -4.58
N THR A 777 3.19 19.82 -4.30
CA THR A 777 4.22 20.18 -5.26
C THR A 777 5.03 18.99 -5.76
N GLY A 778 4.88 17.79 -5.18
CA GLY A 778 5.74 16.64 -5.44
C GLY A 778 7.19 16.82 -4.97
N MET A 779 7.42 17.74 -4.02
CA MET A 779 8.74 18.00 -3.46
C MET A 779 9.18 16.84 -2.54
N GLN A 780 10.47 16.81 -2.17
CA GLN A 780 11.00 15.80 -1.23
C GLN A 780 11.04 16.29 0.22
N GLU A 781 11.05 17.60 0.40
CA GLU A 781 11.21 18.24 1.69
C GLU A 781 10.65 19.67 1.63
N THR A 782 10.48 20.30 2.78
CA THR A 782 9.95 21.66 2.94
C THR A 782 11.02 22.73 2.66
N ILE A 783 11.60 22.71 1.46
CA ILE A 783 12.61 23.67 1.00
C ILE A 783 12.14 24.45 -0.22
N GLY A 784 12.45 25.74 -0.27
CA GLY A 784 12.23 26.55 -1.46
C GLY A 784 11.17 27.61 -1.31
N THR A 785 11.06 28.46 -2.32
CA THR A 785 10.08 29.54 -2.39
C THR A 785 9.00 29.20 -3.41
N TYR A 786 7.79 28.94 -2.93
CA TYR A 786 6.63 28.75 -3.79
C TYR A 786 6.13 30.10 -4.33
N LEU A 787 6.03 30.21 -5.64
CA LEU A 787 5.44 31.36 -6.33
C LEU A 787 3.93 31.15 -6.40
N VAL A 788 3.21 31.80 -5.48
CA VAL A 788 1.75 31.68 -5.35
C VAL A 788 1.05 32.23 -6.58
N ASP A 789 1.48 33.42 -7.01
CA ASP A 789 0.90 34.13 -8.13
C ASP A 789 1.98 34.97 -8.82
N VAL A 790 2.14 34.78 -10.12
CA VAL A 790 3.07 35.49 -11.01
C VAL A 790 2.25 36.06 -12.16
N PRO A 791 1.67 37.27 -12.01
CA PRO A 791 0.82 37.87 -13.04
C PRO A 791 1.58 38.13 -14.33
N THR A 792 0.90 38.01 -15.47
CA THR A 792 1.43 38.44 -16.77
C THR A 792 1.82 39.92 -16.71
N GLY A 793 3.05 40.25 -17.12
CA GLY A 793 3.60 41.60 -17.05
C GLY A 793 4.21 41.97 -15.69
N SER A 794 4.22 41.06 -14.70
CA SER A 794 5.09 41.20 -13.54
C SER A 794 6.55 40.98 -13.94
N GLN A 795 7.48 41.60 -13.23
CA GLN A 795 8.90 41.48 -13.54
C GLN A 795 9.40 40.03 -13.39
N LEU A 796 8.84 39.23 -12.47
CA LEU A 796 9.13 37.79 -12.45
C LEU A 796 8.61 37.05 -13.69
N SER A 797 7.43 37.43 -14.22
CA SER A 797 6.92 36.82 -15.47
C SER A 797 7.81 37.15 -16.67
N GLU A 798 8.34 38.38 -16.73
CA GLU A 798 9.28 38.80 -17.78
C GLU A 798 10.61 38.04 -17.68
N TYR A 799 11.01 37.67 -16.47
CA TYR A 799 12.16 36.79 -16.23
C TYR A 799 11.85 35.30 -16.46
N GLY A 800 10.63 34.93 -16.85
CA GLY A 800 10.27 33.55 -17.19
C GLY A 800 9.83 32.65 -16.02
N PHE A 801 9.62 33.24 -14.83
CA PHE A 801 8.98 32.55 -13.71
C PHE A 801 7.46 32.39 -13.95
N LYS A 802 6.87 31.37 -13.33
CA LYS A 802 5.44 31.06 -13.44
C LYS A 802 4.83 30.84 -12.06
N SER A 803 3.53 31.09 -11.93
CA SER A 803 2.75 30.61 -10.78
C SER A 803 2.91 29.10 -10.64
N GLY A 804 3.09 28.61 -9.42
CA GLY A 804 3.33 27.19 -9.15
C GLY A 804 4.80 26.79 -9.09
N ASP A 805 5.74 27.64 -9.53
CA ASP A 805 7.17 27.36 -9.40
C ASP A 805 7.58 27.30 -7.92
N VAL A 806 8.44 26.34 -7.57
CA VAL A 806 9.22 26.39 -6.34
C VAL A 806 10.65 26.77 -6.69
N VAL A 807 11.09 27.97 -6.32
CA VAL A 807 12.47 28.40 -6.55
C VAL A 807 13.42 27.69 -5.58
N LEU A 808 14.43 27.01 -6.14
CA LEU A 808 15.41 26.22 -5.40
C LEU A 808 16.80 26.85 -5.40
N LEU A 809 17.26 27.33 -6.56
CA LEU A 809 18.57 27.95 -6.73
C LEU A 809 18.49 29.22 -7.58
N LEU A 810 19.33 30.21 -7.25
CA LEU A 810 19.58 31.41 -8.05
C LEU A 810 21.10 31.65 -8.10
N ASP A 811 21.71 31.63 -9.30
CA ASP A 811 23.17 31.68 -9.52
C ASP A 811 23.96 30.73 -8.60
N ARG A 812 23.48 29.49 -8.47
CA ARG A 812 24.01 28.44 -7.56
C ARG A 812 23.80 28.69 -6.06
N THR A 813 23.19 29.79 -5.67
CA THR A 813 22.80 30.07 -4.28
C THR A 813 21.46 29.42 -3.97
N SER A 814 21.39 28.59 -2.93
CA SER A 814 20.13 28.00 -2.49
C SER A 814 19.17 29.05 -1.92
N THR A 815 17.89 28.91 -2.26
CA THR A 815 16.82 29.74 -1.72
C THR A 815 15.99 28.90 -0.75
N ALA A 816 16.36 28.87 0.53
CA ALA A 816 15.69 28.01 1.52
C ALA A 816 14.22 28.38 1.76
N GLY A 817 13.82 29.61 1.44
CA GLY A 817 12.42 30.07 1.52
C GLY A 817 12.24 31.50 1.03
N ALA A 818 11.01 32.02 1.12
CA ALA A 818 10.59 33.28 0.50
C ALA A 818 11.48 34.48 0.85
N ARG A 819 11.93 34.58 2.12
CA ARG A 819 12.83 35.65 2.58
C ARG A 819 14.19 35.60 1.88
N ASP A 820 14.73 34.40 1.69
CA ASP A 820 16.03 34.22 1.04
C ASP A 820 15.94 34.51 -0.44
N PHE A 821 14.88 34.03 -1.12
CA PHE A 821 14.65 34.39 -2.51
C PHE A 821 14.50 35.90 -2.71
N SER A 822 13.63 36.56 -1.92
CA SER A 822 13.44 38.02 -1.94
C SER A 822 14.77 38.78 -1.84
N ARG A 823 15.62 38.36 -0.89
CA ARG A 823 16.92 38.96 -0.66
C ARG A 823 17.89 38.69 -1.81
N ASN A 824 17.94 37.46 -2.29
CA ASN A 824 18.90 37.04 -3.31
C ASN A 824 18.57 37.67 -4.67
N ILE A 825 17.31 37.66 -5.09
CA ILE A 825 16.89 38.27 -6.36
C ILE A 825 17.05 39.79 -6.38
N GLY A 826 16.82 40.45 -5.23
CA GLY A 826 17.07 41.88 -5.06
C GLY A 826 18.55 42.26 -5.23
N LYS A 827 19.49 41.38 -4.85
CA LYS A 827 20.95 41.61 -4.89
C LYS A 827 21.62 41.32 -6.22
N LEU A 828 20.93 40.68 -7.16
CA LEU A 828 21.47 40.42 -8.49
C LEU A 828 21.87 41.73 -9.18
N ARG A 829 23.04 41.72 -9.82
CA ARG A 829 23.53 42.83 -10.65
C ARG A 829 22.81 42.80 -12.01
N PRO A 830 22.85 43.86 -12.84
CA PRO A 830 22.36 43.77 -14.21
C PRO A 830 23.12 42.70 -15.00
N GLY A 831 22.42 41.93 -15.84
CA GLY A 831 22.98 40.88 -16.68
C GLY A 831 22.29 39.52 -16.54
N LYS A 832 22.90 38.50 -17.15
CA LYS A 832 22.36 37.13 -17.19
C LYS A 832 22.53 36.37 -15.88
N HIS A 833 21.46 35.73 -15.46
CA HIS A 833 21.38 34.91 -14.25
C HIS A 833 20.75 33.57 -14.53
N THR A 834 21.19 32.53 -13.82
CA THR A 834 20.63 31.18 -13.94
C THR A 834 19.75 30.87 -12.73
N VAL A 835 18.57 30.31 -12.97
CA VAL A 835 17.66 29.86 -11.91
C VAL A 835 17.29 28.40 -12.09
N LYS A 836 17.17 27.69 -10.97
CA LYS A 836 16.58 26.35 -10.92
C LYS A 836 15.28 26.41 -10.13
N VAL A 837 14.20 26.00 -10.77
CA VAL A 837 12.88 25.87 -10.16
C VAL A 837 12.40 24.43 -10.21
N TRP A 838 11.48 24.09 -9.32
CA TRP A 838 10.63 22.91 -9.43
C TRP A 838 9.30 23.35 -10.02
N ARG A 839 8.97 22.87 -11.22
CA ARG A 839 7.81 23.27 -12.01
C ARG A 839 7.12 22.02 -12.53
N GLY A 840 5.82 21.88 -12.29
CA GLY A 840 5.07 20.70 -12.75
C GLY A 840 5.61 19.37 -12.20
N GLN A 841 6.13 19.39 -10.97
CA GLN A 841 6.79 18.24 -10.34
C GLN A 841 8.09 17.78 -11.02
N GLU A 842 8.75 18.67 -11.77
CA GLU A 842 10.04 18.43 -12.40
C GLU A 842 11.03 19.59 -12.16
N ALA A 843 12.33 19.30 -12.26
CA ALA A 843 13.36 20.32 -12.14
C ALA A 843 13.59 21.03 -13.49
N VAL A 844 13.36 22.33 -13.53
CA VAL A 844 13.58 23.18 -14.71
C VAL A 844 14.68 24.20 -14.40
N THR A 845 15.65 24.32 -15.30
CA THR A 845 16.70 25.34 -15.22
C THR A 845 16.59 26.26 -16.43
N PHE A 846 16.61 27.57 -16.21
CA PHE A 846 16.58 28.57 -17.28
C PHE A 846 17.42 29.81 -16.91
N GLU A 847 17.70 30.63 -17.91
CA GLU A 847 18.39 31.91 -17.75
C GLU A 847 17.43 33.07 -17.96
N PHE A 848 17.68 34.18 -17.27
CA PHE A 848 17.01 35.46 -17.50
C PHE A 848 18.00 36.62 -17.41
N ASP A 849 17.65 37.76 -17.98
CA ASP A 849 18.45 38.99 -17.94
C ASP A 849 17.76 40.01 -17.01
N LYS A 850 18.49 40.55 -16.04
CA LYS A 850 17.93 41.42 -15.00
C LYS A 850 17.98 42.91 -15.33
#